data_AF-A0A2E2NCF3-F1
#
_entry.id   AF-A0A2E2NCF3-F1
#
_cell.length_a   1.000
_cell.length_b   1.000
_cell.length_c   1.000
_cell.angle_alpha   90.00
_cell.angle_beta   90.00
_cell.angle_gamma   90.00
#
_symmetry.space_group_name_H-M   'P 1'
#
loop_
_entity.id
_entity.type
_entity.pdbx_description
1 polymer ?
#
loop_
_entity_poly.entity_id
_entity_poly.type
_entity_poly.pdbx_seq_one_letter_code
_entity_poly.pdbx_strand_id
1 'polypeptide(L)'
;MSYRSLSIVAIAGLATSAHAQATFEWVGGAGQDWTAAANWDPMGAPGILDTAVFDIDATVGNGEAMSIVVGLDAEVVFGGANGTTTLASSLVNTGIVTFIGDSLNNISGVIDRRLLVPAGAAVTMSGVGMLVLNGSETGVQGGDGVASTLTNALNHRVTGRGTFQDLTFVNEGLIDVTGAILFDRVPMLDNTSGLIVVSESGDLELGIAELFGGVVDVVEGGQIVAASTAQTVIRDITLTGDVMLARSSGESFTMTGVIDNDAEVIFASDNLNNISSRVDIRVFVEPSDTLTLAGIGSVRLNGTETGFEGGDGASVLTNSSGHEILGYGAIATLNVSNEGVISIEGGDLDLRSTFLVNSGSVEVGADGAIHFDDSTLTGGVLRGVEGGLLDDGSRTAGGLLTNLTIEGALVMGRTSTTSLTVAGTITNNGTFTFTADNLNNIGGELDTRLFIDGGGSVTFAGTGSLVLNGTQTGLEAPAEDPGALVNGATHTIGGYGVLNNLSVTNEGLFSVDGGDLLLGAVAFDNASGVIELSPNAELALDRTTIEGGVIRGMEGVASRGGAPIRSVIDDDGNESPAGGFRDVAFEGEFEFGATSETDLSIGGMIENDAVIFFFADNLNNRPERIDTRLFVAAGDPVTFSGTGSIVLNGTSTGIEGEDETASLVNGADHTIGGHGELRTLDIDNDGLFLALGGEMYLNGVDMDNSSGVMRIIDDAELFFERTTVSGGTIEGIGEATLDAPVEDGATLVGVTLEGVLLIDGGSTDLLVVGELANNAEVVFERDTLRNRFDGVDSRFAVNAGEVATISGSGSMLTDGIATGFEGEVEEGVDRARLVSGASHTIAGSGAFVNLELTNEGTLRPGDDDGTEELTFTASPITMAAGSTYRVYTAENTSGVLESDGEVSLGGTLDLVRAEGYEPTEPVSFEIMTSSSGGITGRFDAVAGDPPAPYVVRYVVSPTAVTAAFTCVADFGLPFGQLDIADVVTFLQLFGAGDATVDIAAPFGQFDIADVVTFLQQFGAGCS
;
A
#
# COMPACT_ATOMS: atom_id res chain seq x y z
N MET A 1 39.55 90.56 -21.12
CA MET A 1 39.53 90.98 -19.71
C MET A 1 40.37 89.97 -18.94
N SER A 2 41.28 90.44 -18.08
CA SER A 2 42.22 89.59 -17.36
C SER A 2 41.47 88.82 -16.29
N TYR A 3 41.34 87.50 -16.45
CA TYR A 3 40.81 86.61 -15.42
C TYR A 3 41.74 86.67 -14.21
N ARG A 4 41.21 87.06 -13.03
CA ARG A 4 41.93 86.98 -11.76
C ARG A 4 41.30 85.84 -10.97
N SER A 5 42.07 84.78 -10.74
CA SER A 5 41.73 83.73 -9.79
C SER A 5 41.90 84.27 -8.37
N LEU A 6 40.85 84.22 -7.55
CA LEU A 6 40.98 84.44 -6.12
C LEU A 6 41.38 83.11 -5.47
N SER A 7 42.68 82.87 -5.32
CA SER A 7 43.21 81.77 -4.53
C SER A 7 43.42 82.28 -3.10
N ILE A 8 42.52 81.94 -2.18
CA ILE A 8 42.78 82.12 -0.75
C ILE A 8 43.66 80.94 -0.32
N VAL A 9 44.97 81.16 -0.27
CA VAL A 9 45.96 80.21 0.26
C VAL A 9 46.29 80.64 1.68
N ALA A 10 45.65 80.02 2.68
CA ALA A 10 46.02 80.18 4.08
C ALA A 10 47.08 79.13 4.44
N ILE A 11 48.36 79.52 4.47
CA ILE A 11 49.46 78.67 4.99
C ILE A 11 49.83 79.23 6.37
N ALA A 12 49.40 78.56 7.44
CA ALA A 12 49.83 78.90 8.80
C ALA A 12 51.09 78.09 9.16
N GLY A 13 52.24 78.77 9.25
CA GLY A 13 53.50 78.21 9.75
C GLY A 13 53.69 78.51 11.24
N LEU A 14 54.06 77.46 12.00
CA LEU A 14 54.25 77.37 13.45
C LEU A 14 54.94 78.56 14.16
N ALA A 15 54.33 79.03 15.26
CA ALA A 15 55.02 79.30 16.52
C ALA A 15 54.03 79.22 17.71
N THR A 16 54.33 78.35 18.68
CA THR A 16 53.58 78.15 19.93
C THR A 16 53.80 79.31 20.92
N SER A 17 52.75 80.05 21.29
CA SER A 17 52.42 80.36 22.71
C SER A 17 51.28 81.38 22.89
N ALA A 18 50.53 81.17 23.98
CA ALA A 18 49.54 82.02 24.64
C ALA A 18 48.07 81.93 24.17
N HIS A 19 47.31 81.14 24.96
CA HIS A 19 45.85 81.00 24.96
C HIS A 19 45.10 82.33 25.15
N ALA A 20 44.19 82.63 24.24
CA ALA A 20 42.95 83.36 24.49
C ALA A 20 41.90 82.90 23.47
N GLN A 21 40.81 82.30 23.96
CA GLN A 21 39.67 81.85 23.17
C GLN A 21 39.00 83.08 22.54
N ALA A 22 39.26 83.32 21.26
CA ALA A 22 38.69 84.44 20.52
C ALA A 22 37.93 83.91 19.30
N THR A 23 36.62 84.02 19.35
CA THR A 23 35.77 83.94 18.16
C THR A 23 36.08 85.16 17.31
N PHE A 24 36.74 84.98 16.16
CA PHE A 24 36.98 86.06 15.21
C PHE A 24 35.87 86.09 14.18
N GLU A 25 34.95 87.04 14.32
CA GLU A 25 33.92 87.34 13.33
C GLU A 25 34.52 88.31 12.29
N TRP A 26 34.83 87.82 11.09
CA TRP A 26 35.33 88.65 10.00
C TRP A 26 34.18 89.40 9.33
N VAL A 27 33.73 90.50 9.93
CA VAL A 27 32.73 91.38 9.30
C VAL A 27 33.41 92.24 8.23
N GLY A 28 33.41 91.75 6.99
CA GLY A 28 33.78 92.56 5.83
C GLY A 28 32.72 93.63 5.57
N GLY A 29 32.99 94.88 5.96
CA GLY A 29 32.13 96.01 5.58
C GLY A 29 31.96 96.07 4.06
N ALA A 30 30.72 96.16 3.59
CA ALA A 30 30.35 96.14 2.17
C ALA A 30 31.24 97.06 1.31
N GLY A 31 32.02 96.47 0.39
CA GLY A 31 32.74 97.18 -0.66
C GLY A 31 34.27 97.32 -0.54
N GLN A 32 34.94 96.60 0.36
CA GLN A 32 36.42 96.62 0.43
C GLN A 32 37.07 95.57 -0.50
N ASP A 33 38.12 95.98 -1.22
CA ASP A 33 38.95 95.13 -2.08
C ASP A 33 39.88 94.26 -1.23
N TRP A 34 39.61 92.95 -1.20
CA TRP A 34 40.34 91.96 -0.41
C TRP A 34 41.78 91.71 -0.90
N THR A 35 42.16 92.30 -2.05
CA THR A 35 43.52 92.16 -2.61
C THR A 35 44.55 93.16 -2.05
N ALA A 36 44.12 94.13 -1.23
CA ALA A 36 45.01 95.11 -0.61
C ALA A 36 45.61 94.57 0.70
N ALA A 37 46.92 94.29 0.72
CA ALA A 37 47.65 93.78 1.89
C ALA A 37 47.56 94.69 3.15
N ALA A 38 47.15 95.95 3.01
CA ALA A 38 46.98 96.89 4.13
C ALA A 38 45.69 96.65 4.95
N ASN A 39 44.75 95.83 4.47
CA ASN A 39 43.52 95.48 5.18
C ASN A 39 43.67 94.20 6.05
N TRP A 40 44.87 93.63 6.13
CA TRP A 40 45.19 92.45 6.92
C TRP A 40 46.03 92.85 8.13
N ASP A 41 45.45 92.90 9.33
CA ASP A 41 46.20 93.03 10.59
C ASP A 41 46.61 91.63 11.08
N PRO A 42 47.91 91.29 11.13
CA PRO A 42 48.35 89.93 11.43
C PRO A 42 48.40 89.57 12.93
N MET A 43 47.86 90.40 13.84
CA MET A 43 47.99 90.15 15.29
C MET A 43 47.06 89.08 15.91
N GLY A 44 46.37 88.25 15.11
CA GLY A 44 45.41 87.26 15.65
C GLY A 44 45.27 85.96 14.86
N ALA A 45 46.35 85.44 14.25
CA ALA A 45 46.27 84.15 13.59
C ALA A 45 45.95 83.03 14.61
N PRO A 46 44.90 82.20 14.39
CA PRO A 46 44.51 81.14 15.30
C PRO A 46 45.63 80.11 15.53
N GLY A 47 45.72 79.59 16.75
CA GLY A 47 46.59 78.46 17.07
C GLY A 47 46.00 77.12 16.61
N ILE A 48 46.75 76.04 16.78
CA ILE A 48 46.43 74.65 16.37
C ILE A 48 45.15 74.08 17.07
N LEU A 49 44.44 74.86 17.88
CA LEU A 49 43.28 74.43 18.65
C LEU A 49 42.09 75.43 18.63
N ASP A 50 42.13 76.46 17.79
CA ASP A 50 41.04 77.45 17.71
C ASP A 50 40.05 77.14 16.56
N THR A 51 38.74 77.25 16.81
CA THR A 51 37.69 77.13 15.79
C THR A 51 37.57 78.43 14.99
N ALA A 52 37.74 78.37 13.67
CA ALA A 52 37.51 79.52 12.80
C ALA A 52 36.10 79.44 12.20
N VAL A 53 35.18 80.31 12.66
CA VAL A 53 33.86 80.45 12.06
C VAL A 53 33.97 81.40 10.86
N PHE A 54 33.87 80.84 9.65
CA PHE A 54 33.80 81.63 8.42
C PHE A 54 32.33 81.86 8.07
N ASP A 55 31.77 82.98 8.53
CA ASP A 55 30.48 83.45 8.01
C ASP A 55 30.72 84.27 6.74
N ILE A 56 30.80 83.58 5.60
CA ILE A 56 30.95 84.22 4.29
C ILE A 56 29.55 84.50 3.76
N ASP A 57 29.01 85.65 4.12
CA ASP A 57 27.76 86.21 3.58
C ASP A 57 28.01 86.87 2.20
N ALA A 58 28.82 86.22 1.35
CA ALA A 58 29.19 86.73 0.04
C ALA A 58 28.40 85.99 -1.05
N THR A 59 27.38 86.66 -1.59
CA THR A 59 26.85 86.30 -2.91
C THR A 59 27.95 86.58 -3.94
N VAL A 60 28.75 85.57 -4.28
CA VAL A 60 29.72 85.68 -5.37
C VAL A 60 28.91 85.72 -6.67
N GLY A 61 28.82 86.90 -7.28
CA GLY A 61 28.10 87.09 -8.53
C GLY A 61 28.60 86.15 -9.62
N ASN A 62 27.65 85.50 -10.31
CA ASN A 62 27.80 84.64 -11.49
C ASN A 62 29.20 84.58 -12.12
N GLY A 63 30.01 83.58 -11.74
CA GLY A 63 31.14 83.11 -12.53
C GLY A 63 32.55 83.23 -11.94
N GLU A 64 32.72 83.61 -10.66
CA GLU A 64 34.04 83.61 -10.01
C GLU A 64 34.28 82.30 -9.21
N ALA A 65 35.35 81.60 -9.56
CA ALA A 65 35.75 80.33 -8.94
C ALA A 65 36.39 80.56 -7.57
N MET A 66 35.82 79.96 -6.52
CA MET A 66 36.49 79.83 -5.23
C MET A 66 37.19 78.46 -5.19
N SER A 67 38.53 78.47 -5.18
CA SER A 67 39.33 77.29 -4.83
C SER A 67 39.65 77.42 -3.34
N ILE A 68 38.93 76.67 -2.51
CA ILE A 68 39.20 76.59 -1.09
C ILE A 68 40.22 75.47 -0.87
N VAL A 69 41.49 75.84 -0.73
CA VAL A 69 42.53 74.93 -0.22
C VAL A 69 42.56 75.11 1.30
N VAL A 70 41.81 74.28 2.02
CA VAL A 70 41.79 74.30 3.49
C VAL A 70 42.96 73.46 4.00
N GLY A 71 44.16 74.03 4.06
CA GLY A 71 45.29 73.43 4.76
C GLY A 71 45.21 73.69 6.27
N LEU A 72 44.12 73.28 6.92
CA LEU A 72 43.86 73.58 8.33
C LEU A 72 43.81 72.31 9.17
N ASP A 73 44.53 72.32 10.30
CA ASP A 73 44.30 71.45 11.45
C ASP A 73 43.10 71.94 12.31
N ALA A 74 42.23 72.81 11.76
CA ALA A 74 41.16 73.51 12.47
C ALA A 74 39.77 73.17 11.93
N GLU A 75 38.75 73.27 12.79
CA GLU A 75 37.33 73.11 12.43
C GLU A 75 36.79 74.36 11.72
N VAL A 76 36.23 74.18 10.53
CA VAL A 76 35.53 75.19 9.73
C VAL A 76 34.04 74.91 9.85
N VAL A 77 33.32 75.82 10.50
CA VAL A 77 31.87 75.73 10.65
C VAL A 77 31.19 76.69 9.68
N PHE A 78 30.38 76.15 8.76
CA PHE A 78 29.45 76.92 7.95
C PHE A 78 28.10 77.03 8.69
N GLY A 79 27.97 78.02 9.57
CA GLY A 79 26.69 78.40 10.21
C GLY A 79 26.26 79.81 9.79
N GLY A 80 24.95 80.10 9.69
CA GLY A 80 24.41 81.39 9.25
C GLY A 80 23.47 81.29 8.04
N ALA A 81 22.75 82.36 7.70
CA ALA A 81 21.60 82.40 6.77
C ALA A 81 21.81 81.70 5.39
N ASN A 82 20.66 81.34 4.76
CA ASN A 82 20.49 80.70 3.45
C ASN A 82 21.57 81.04 2.40
N GLY A 83 22.17 80.02 1.77
CA GLY A 83 23.10 80.24 0.66
C GLY A 83 23.77 78.96 0.14
N THR A 84 24.15 78.95 -1.14
CA THR A 84 24.91 77.86 -1.78
C THR A 84 26.39 78.23 -1.87
N THR A 85 27.28 77.35 -1.42
CA THR A 85 28.73 77.50 -1.63
C THR A 85 29.16 76.67 -2.84
N THR A 86 29.63 77.32 -3.91
CA THR A 86 29.98 76.63 -5.15
C THR A 86 31.43 76.14 -5.17
N LEU A 87 31.66 74.84 -5.42
CA LEU A 87 32.99 74.25 -5.59
C LEU A 87 33.49 74.36 -7.04
N ALA A 88 34.69 74.90 -7.27
CA ALA A 88 35.18 75.08 -8.65
C ALA A 88 35.98 73.90 -9.23
N SER A 89 36.68 73.09 -8.41
CA SER A 89 37.49 71.98 -8.92
C SER A 89 37.87 70.90 -7.89
N SER A 90 38.43 71.27 -6.75
CA SER A 90 38.85 70.33 -5.70
C SER A 90 38.74 70.98 -4.34
N LEU A 91 38.41 70.17 -3.35
CA LEU A 91 38.43 70.53 -1.94
C LEU A 91 39.52 69.66 -1.29
N VAL A 92 40.61 70.28 -0.84
CA VAL A 92 41.57 69.58 0.01
C VAL A 92 41.21 69.91 1.45
N ASN A 93 40.70 68.93 2.19
CA ASN A 93 40.28 69.01 3.58
C ASN A 93 41.18 68.12 4.44
N THR A 94 41.95 68.74 5.33
CA THR A 94 42.75 68.04 6.37
C THR A 94 42.17 68.18 7.77
N GLY A 95 41.09 68.96 7.94
CA GLY A 95 40.47 69.30 9.22
C GLY A 95 39.02 68.83 9.29
N ILE A 96 38.15 69.56 10.01
CA ILE A 96 36.71 69.25 10.10
C ILE A 96 35.93 70.36 9.41
N VAL A 97 35.07 70.03 8.45
CA VAL A 97 34.16 70.96 7.78
C VAL A 97 32.75 70.62 8.19
N THR A 98 32.12 71.47 9.02
CA THR A 98 30.78 71.23 9.57
C THR A 98 29.75 72.13 8.90
N PHE A 99 28.71 71.55 8.31
CA PHE A 99 27.50 72.25 7.88
C PHE A 99 26.45 72.12 8.99
N ILE A 100 26.05 73.25 9.57
CA ILE A 100 25.00 73.28 10.60
C ILE A 100 23.70 73.70 9.90
N GLY A 101 22.67 72.86 9.99
CA GLY A 101 21.32 73.19 9.53
C GLY A 101 20.78 74.37 10.34
N ASP A 102 19.95 75.20 9.71
CA ASP A 102 19.31 76.25 10.47
C ASP A 102 18.17 75.64 11.33
N SER A 103 17.79 76.34 12.41
CA SER A 103 16.70 75.88 13.28
C SER A 103 15.30 76.23 12.73
N LEU A 104 15.21 76.82 11.54
CA LEU A 104 14.00 77.34 10.93
C LEU A 104 13.53 76.35 9.87
N ASN A 105 12.67 75.41 10.26
CA ASN A 105 11.94 74.57 9.32
C ASN A 105 11.35 75.40 8.16
N ASN A 106 11.96 75.31 6.97
CA ASN A 106 11.65 76.20 5.87
C ASN A 106 10.29 75.86 5.23
N ILE A 107 9.21 76.48 5.74
CA ILE A 107 7.81 76.36 5.25
C ILE A 107 7.63 76.91 3.82
N SER A 108 8.69 77.31 3.10
CA SER A 108 8.59 77.93 1.77
C SER A 108 9.52 77.38 0.68
N GLY A 109 10.11 76.19 0.84
CA GLY A 109 10.96 75.58 -0.19
C GLY A 109 12.26 76.35 -0.47
N VAL A 110 12.71 77.15 0.50
CA VAL A 110 14.06 77.72 0.50
C VAL A 110 14.97 76.65 1.10
N ILE A 111 15.97 76.25 0.34
CA ILE A 111 16.88 75.16 0.69
C ILE A 111 17.93 75.67 1.70
N ASP A 112 18.23 74.88 2.73
CA ASP A 112 19.36 75.11 3.65
C ASP A 112 20.73 75.19 2.93
N ARG A 113 21.79 75.51 3.68
CA ARG A 113 23.15 75.61 3.10
C ARG A 113 23.58 74.29 2.45
N ARG A 114 23.85 74.36 1.15
CA ARG A 114 24.41 73.26 0.35
C ARG A 114 25.70 73.65 -0.33
N LEU A 115 26.55 72.65 -0.49
CA LEU A 115 27.72 72.71 -1.34
C LEU A 115 27.28 72.44 -2.79
N LEU A 116 27.35 73.44 -3.66
CA LEU A 116 26.98 73.30 -5.06
C LEU A 116 28.17 72.80 -5.87
N VAL A 117 28.05 71.63 -6.50
CA VAL A 117 28.96 71.15 -7.54
C VAL A 117 28.42 71.64 -8.88
N PRO A 118 29.12 72.53 -9.62
CA PRO A 118 28.63 73.06 -10.89
C PRO A 118 28.25 71.95 -11.87
N ALA A 119 27.23 72.22 -12.69
CA ALA A 119 26.81 71.36 -13.80
C ALA A 119 28.01 70.89 -14.64
N GLY A 120 28.20 69.58 -14.76
CA GLY A 120 29.29 68.98 -15.56
C GLY A 120 30.68 69.02 -14.91
N ALA A 121 30.82 69.55 -13.69
CA ALA A 121 32.09 69.54 -12.97
C ALA A 121 32.29 68.21 -12.24
N ALA A 122 33.54 67.75 -12.21
CA ALA A 122 34.00 66.69 -11.32
C ALA A 122 34.83 67.32 -10.20
N VAL A 123 34.38 67.18 -8.95
CA VAL A 123 35.05 67.71 -7.78
C VAL A 123 35.51 66.58 -6.88
N THR A 124 36.77 66.60 -6.46
CA THR A 124 37.33 65.65 -5.49
C THR A 124 37.53 66.32 -4.13
N MET A 125 36.94 65.74 -3.09
CA MET A 125 37.24 66.00 -1.68
C MET A 125 38.39 65.09 -1.27
N SER A 126 39.56 65.65 -1.01
CA SER A 126 40.80 64.90 -0.71
C SER A 126 41.43 65.36 0.60
N GLY A 127 42.31 64.54 1.16
CA GLY A 127 42.94 64.79 2.47
C GLY A 127 42.38 63.86 3.55
N VAL A 128 42.87 64.01 4.77
CA VAL A 128 42.51 63.17 5.94
C VAL A 128 41.39 63.78 6.80
N GLY A 129 40.75 64.84 6.30
CA GLY A 129 39.72 65.58 7.01
C GLY A 129 38.35 64.92 6.97
N MET A 130 37.41 65.57 7.63
CA MET A 130 36.02 65.13 7.80
C MET A 130 35.05 66.21 7.32
N LEU A 131 34.00 65.81 6.61
CA LEU A 131 32.81 66.59 6.29
C LEU A 131 31.67 66.15 7.21
N VAL A 132 31.16 67.06 8.04
CA VAL A 132 30.06 66.81 8.98
C VAL A 132 28.80 67.50 8.45
N LEU A 133 27.77 66.71 8.15
CA LEU A 133 26.43 67.17 7.81
C LEU A 133 25.58 67.18 9.09
N ASN A 134 25.02 68.32 9.49
CA ASN A 134 24.28 68.45 10.74
C ASN A 134 22.91 69.10 10.49
N GLY A 135 22.06 68.41 9.70
CA GLY A 135 20.67 68.78 9.45
C GLY A 135 20.13 68.11 8.19
N SER A 136 18.86 67.71 8.18
CA SER A 136 18.25 66.96 7.06
C SER A 136 18.36 67.67 5.70
N GLU A 137 18.40 69.01 5.70
CA GLU A 137 18.50 69.81 4.48
C GLU A 137 19.93 70.29 4.18
N THR A 138 20.90 70.07 5.09
CA THR A 138 22.33 70.32 4.83
C THR A 138 22.87 69.30 3.86
N GLY A 139 23.81 69.67 2.98
CA GLY A 139 24.17 68.73 1.94
C GLY A 139 25.07 69.21 0.82
N VAL A 140 25.12 68.40 -0.23
CA VAL A 140 25.77 68.71 -1.51
C VAL A 140 24.74 68.58 -2.61
N GLN A 141 24.70 69.55 -3.53
CA GLN A 141 23.81 69.55 -4.68
C GLN A 141 24.62 69.69 -5.97
N GLY A 142 24.30 68.91 -7.00
CA GLY A 142 24.81 69.11 -8.35
C GLY A 142 24.03 70.21 -9.08
N GLY A 143 24.65 70.82 -10.10
CA GLY A 143 23.99 71.86 -10.89
C GLY A 143 22.85 71.28 -11.74
N ASP A 144 21.63 71.76 -11.51
CA ASP A 144 20.35 71.37 -12.14
C ASP A 144 20.48 70.61 -13.47
N GLY A 145 20.37 69.27 -13.43
CA GLY A 145 20.10 68.41 -14.59
C GLY A 145 21.29 68.07 -15.50
N VAL A 146 22.54 68.33 -15.10
CA VAL A 146 23.75 67.94 -15.86
C VAL A 146 24.69 67.14 -14.96
N ALA A 147 25.34 66.10 -15.49
CA ALA A 147 26.21 65.16 -14.76
C ALA A 147 27.37 65.84 -13.99
N SER A 148 27.09 66.30 -12.78
CA SER A 148 28.09 66.71 -11.79
C SER A 148 28.60 65.46 -11.05
N THR A 149 29.89 65.40 -10.75
CA THR A 149 30.48 64.30 -9.98
C THR A 149 31.15 64.84 -8.72
N LEU A 150 30.86 64.24 -7.57
CA LEU A 150 31.60 64.48 -6.33
C LEU A 150 32.32 63.21 -5.89
N THR A 151 33.64 63.26 -5.76
CA THR A 151 34.45 62.15 -5.24
C THR A 151 34.86 62.41 -3.79
N ASN A 152 34.45 61.54 -2.86
CA ASN A 152 35.02 61.44 -1.52
C ASN A 152 36.28 60.57 -1.58
N ALA A 153 37.46 61.18 -1.69
CA ALA A 153 38.71 60.45 -1.94
C ALA A 153 39.15 59.60 -0.74
N LEU A 154 40.08 58.68 -1.01
CA LEU A 154 40.70 57.83 0.01
C LEU A 154 41.22 58.63 1.21
N ASN A 155 40.88 58.15 2.42
CA ASN A 155 41.15 58.75 3.73
C ASN A 155 40.30 59.97 4.13
N HIS A 156 39.43 60.48 3.25
CA HIS A 156 38.47 61.51 3.64
C HIS A 156 37.21 60.87 4.24
N ARG A 157 36.62 61.55 5.23
CA ARG A 157 35.42 61.08 5.94
C ARG A 157 34.23 62.00 5.68
N VAL A 158 33.06 61.46 5.41
CA VAL A 158 31.77 62.16 5.44
C VAL A 158 30.98 61.60 6.63
N THR A 159 30.29 62.42 7.43
CA THR A 159 29.49 61.92 8.55
C THR A 159 28.30 62.81 8.88
N GLY A 160 27.30 62.26 9.57
CA GLY A 160 26.19 63.02 10.16
C GLY A 160 24.83 62.75 9.51
N ARG A 161 24.01 63.80 9.39
CA ARG A 161 22.67 63.81 8.78
C ARG A 161 22.59 64.89 7.70
N GLY A 162 22.22 64.55 6.47
CA GLY A 162 22.12 65.50 5.35
C GLY A 162 21.68 64.88 4.02
N THR A 163 21.71 65.66 2.95
CA THR A 163 21.24 65.26 1.61
C THR A 163 22.31 65.45 0.54
N PHE A 164 22.57 64.44 -0.28
CA PHE A 164 23.24 64.54 -1.57
C PHE A 164 22.19 64.57 -2.67
N GLN A 165 22.23 65.57 -3.55
CA GLN A 165 21.19 65.75 -4.55
C GLN A 165 21.75 66.05 -5.95
N ASP A 166 21.10 65.52 -6.99
CA ASP A 166 21.32 65.89 -8.41
C ASP A 166 22.79 65.75 -8.89
N LEU A 167 23.55 64.78 -8.36
CA LEU A 167 24.96 64.53 -8.72
C LEU A 167 25.29 63.02 -8.71
N THR A 168 26.33 62.61 -9.44
CA THR A 168 26.99 61.32 -9.25
C THR A 168 27.95 61.40 -8.07
N PHE A 169 27.86 60.47 -7.12
CA PHE A 169 28.76 60.43 -5.98
C PHE A 169 29.72 59.23 -6.11
N VAL A 170 31.02 59.47 -5.94
CA VAL A 170 32.05 58.42 -5.93
C VAL A 170 32.67 58.38 -4.54
N ASN A 171 32.45 57.31 -3.78
CA ASN A 171 33.07 57.07 -2.49
C ASN A 171 34.31 56.18 -2.61
N GLU A 172 35.49 56.75 -2.37
CA GLU A 172 36.75 56.04 -2.15
C GLU A 172 37.20 56.13 -0.67
N GLY A 173 36.47 56.88 0.16
CA GLY A 173 36.77 57.15 1.56
C GLY A 173 35.79 56.46 2.51
N LEU A 174 35.56 57.09 3.68
CA LEU A 174 34.56 56.64 4.66
C LEU A 174 33.33 57.54 4.61
N ILE A 175 32.14 56.95 4.51
CA ILE A 175 30.87 57.61 4.85
C ILE A 175 30.40 57.01 6.18
N ASP A 176 30.19 57.82 7.22
CA ASP A 176 29.75 57.37 8.54
C ASP A 176 28.39 58.01 8.87
N VAL A 177 27.33 57.25 8.61
CA VAL A 177 25.92 57.62 8.71
C VAL A 177 25.48 57.53 10.18
N THR A 178 25.64 58.63 10.93
CA THR A 178 25.25 58.75 12.36
C THR A 178 23.82 59.27 12.58
N GLY A 179 23.12 59.62 11.50
CA GLY A 179 21.71 59.97 11.44
C GLY A 179 21.18 59.64 10.03
N ALA A 180 20.26 60.42 9.46
CA ALA A 180 19.78 60.17 8.09
C ALA A 180 20.66 60.85 7.01
N ILE A 181 21.31 60.07 6.14
CA ILE A 181 21.95 60.59 4.92
C ILE A 181 21.12 60.17 3.71
N LEU A 182 20.53 61.15 3.03
CA LEU A 182 19.68 60.97 1.85
C LEU A 182 20.45 61.21 0.55
N PHE A 183 20.41 60.26 -0.37
CA PHE A 183 20.87 60.38 -1.76
C PHE A 183 19.68 60.55 -2.69
N ASP A 184 19.21 61.80 -2.87
CA ASP A 184 18.02 62.11 -3.68
C ASP A 184 18.41 62.48 -5.12
N ARG A 185 17.83 61.82 -6.13
CA ARG A 185 18.18 62.05 -7.55
C ARG A 185 19.69 61.93 -7.82
N VAL A 186 20.37 61.01 -7.15
CA VAL A 186 21.79 60.70 -7.33
C VAL A 186 21.90 59.50 -8.26
N PRO A 187 22.07 59.65 -9.58
CA PRO A 187 21.94 58.54 -10.53
C PRO A 187 22.88 57.36 -10.24
N MET A 188 24.01 57.60 -9.57
CA MET A 188 24.96 56.58 -9.16
C MET A 188 25.70 57.04 -7.89
N LEU A 189 25.72 56.17 -6.89
CA LEU A 189 26.59 56.17 -5.72
C LEU A 189 27.61 55.03 -5.91
N ASP A 190 28.74 55.34 -6.53
CA ASP A 190 29.84 54.39 -6.75
C ASP A 190 30.68 54.29 -5.47
N ASN A 191 30.52 53.21 -4.73
CA ASN A 191 31.24 52.90 -3.51
C ASN A 191 32.32 51.82 -3.72
N THR A 192 32.70 51.49 -4.96
CA THR A 192 33.62 50.37 -5.29
C THR A 192 34.90 50.32 -4.44
N SER A 193 35.48 51.46 -4.08
CA SER A 193 36.70 51.55 -3.25
C SER A 193 36.47 52.11 -1.85
N GLY A 194 35.22 52.38 -1.49
CA GLY A 194 34.83 53.05 -0.27
C GLY A 194 34.28 52.11 0.80
N LEU A 195 34.10 52.67 1.99
CA LEU A 195 33.38 52.08 3.10
C LEU A 195 32.23 53.01 3.49
N ILE A 196 31.03 52.47 3.59
CA ILE A 196 29.89 53.13 4.22
C ILE A 196 29.66 52.44 5.55
N VAL A 197 29.67 53.17 6.66
CA VAL A 197 29.29 52.69 7.98
C VAL A 197 27.95 53.31 8.34
N VAL A 198 26.95 52.50 8.68
CA VAL A 198 25.64 52.96 9.14
C VAL A 198 25.52 52.67 10.63
N SER A 199 25.41 53.71 11.45
CA SER A 199 25.29 53.55 12.91
C SER A 199 23.92 52.98 13.33
N GLU A 200 23.79 52.58 14.59
CA GLU A 200 22.53 52.07 15.20
C GLU A 200 21.30 52.99 15.00
N SER A 201 21.49 54.31 14.88
CA SER A 201 20.42 55.27 14.61
C SER A 201 20.52 55.92 13.22
N GLY A 202 21.34 55.35 12.34
CA GLY A 202 21.64 55.85 11.02
C GLY A 202 20.67 55.31 9.97
N ASP A 203 20.20 56.19 9.09
CA ASP A 203 19.39 55.82 7.93
C ASP A 203 20.16 56.20 6.66
N LEU A 204 20.61 55.20 5.89
CA LEU A 204 21.12 55.40 4.54
C LEU A 204 19.93 55.43 3.58
N GLU A 205 19.42 56.62 3.31
CA GLU A 205 18.27 56.85 2.46
C GLU A 205 18.70 56.94 0.98
N LEU A 206 18.19 56.05 0.13
CA LEU A 206 18.44 56.02 -1.31
C LEU A 206 17.16 56.45 -2.03
N GLY A 207 17.16 57.63 -2.65
CA GLY A 207 16.00 58.17 -3.35
C GLY A 207 15.87 57.62 -4.77
N ILE A 208 16.83 58.00 -5.64
CA ILE A 208 16.91 57.56 -7.05
C ILE A 208 18.37 57.25 -7.37
N ALA A 209 18.93 56.26 -6.67
CA ALA A 209 20.34 55.93 -6.77
C ALA A 209 20.58 54.45 -7.03
N GLU A 210 21.53 54.19 -7.94
CA GLU A 210 22.25 52.92 -8.00
C GLU A 210 23.41 52.99 -6.99
N LEU A 211 23.31 52.22 -5.91
CA LEU A 211 24.44 51.97 -5.01
C LEU A 211 25.27 50.82 -5.60
N PHE A 212 26.51 51.11 -5.99
CA PHE A 212 27.38 50.19 -6.71
C PHE A 212 28.70 49.97 -5.97
N GLY A 213 29.06 48.72 -5.67
CA GLY A 213 30.41 48.37 -5.20
C GLY A 213 30.73 48.63 -3.72
N GLY A 214 31.81 48.00 -3.25
CA GLY A 214 32.44 48.27 -1.95
C GLY A 214 31.73 47.69 -0.74
N VAL A 215 32.14 48.12 0.46
CA VAL A 215 31.61 47.61 1.74
C VAL A 215 30.59 48.58 2.32
N VAL A 216 29.45 48.04 2.77
CA VAL A 216 28.47 48.71 3.61
C VAL A 216 28.39 47.96 4.94
N ASP A 217 28.90 48.59 5.99
CA ASP A 217 28.95 48.06 7.35
C ASP A 217 27.83 48.68 8.20
N VAL A 218 26.79 47.90 8.50
CA VAL A 218 25.64 48.37 9.27
C VAL A 218 25.77 47.88 10.71
N VAL A 219 25.87 48.82 11.64
CA VAL A 219 25.83 48.54 13.07
C VAL A 219 24.39 48.21 13.45
N GLU A 220 24.20 47.21 14.32
CA GLU A 220 22.90 46.76 14.83
C GLU A 220 21.94 47.94 15.08
N GLY A 221 20.80 47.96 14.38
CA GLY A 221 19.78 49.02 14.41
C GLY A 221 19.78 50.00 13.23
N GLY A 222 20.89 50.11 12.49
CA GLY A 222 21.01 50.94 11.30
C GLY A 222 20.18 50.42 10.12
N GLN A 223 19.80 51.32 9.21
CA GLN A 223 18.86 51.01 8.12
C GLN A 223 19.35 51.48 6.76
N ILE A 224 19.02 50.73 5.71
CA ILE A 224 19.04 51.20 4.33
C ILE A 224 17.59 51.41 3.90
N VAL A 225 17.26 52.63 3.49
CA VAL A 225 15.88 53.08 3.27
C VAL A 225 15.68 53.47 1.81
N ALA A 226 14.73 52.85 1.12
CA ALA A 226 14.28 53.36 -0.19
C ALA A 226 13.39 54.59 0.02
N ALA A 227 13.86 55.77 -0.42
CA ALA A 227 13.36 57.07 0.00
C ALA A 227 12.40 57.77 -0.99
N SER A 228 12.25 57.27 -2.23
CA SER A 228 11.44 57.91 -3.27
C SER A 228 10.50 56.95 -4.03
N THR A 229 9.65 57.50 -4.90
CA THR A 229 8.76 56.75 -5.83
C THR A 229 9.48 56.30 -7.11
N ALA A 230 10.78 56.04 -7.04
CA ALA A 230 11.55 55.50 -8.15
C ALA A 230 12.44 54.38 -7.63
N GLN A 231 12.67 53.36 -8.47
CA GLN A 231 13.42 52.16 -8.12
C GLN A 231 14.84 52.50 -7.63
N THR A 232 15.15 52.07 -6.42
CA THR A 232 16.51 52.05 -5.86
C THR A 232 17.20 50.78 -6.31
N VAL A 233 18.40 50.89 -6.87
CA VAL A 233 19.19 49.73 -7.33
C VAL A 233 20.37 49.52 -6.40
N ILE A 234 20.56 48.30 -5.90
CA ILE A 234 21.74 47.90 -5.13
C ILE A 234 22.49 46.82 -5.92
N ARG A 235 23.79 47.02 -6.14
CA ARG A 235 24.58 46.18 -7.02
C ARG A 235 26.02 45.98 -6.56
N ASP A 236 26.50 44.73 -6.65
CA ASP A 236 27.92 44.38 -6.50
C ASP A 236 28.54 44.86 -5.17
N ILE A 237 27.78 44.84 -4.06
CA ILE A 237 28.23 45.31 -2.74
C ILE A 237 28.55 44.16 -1.77
N THR A 238 29.39 44.44 -0.77
CA THR A 238 29.58 43.60 0.42
C THR A 238 28.83 44.21 1.59
N LEU A 239 27.99 43.41 2.26
CA LEU A 239 27.26 43.80 3.46
C LEU A 239 27.92 43.16 4.69
N THR A 240 28.25 43.97 5.69
CA THR A 240 28.73 43.51 7.00
C THR A 240 27.88 44.11 8.11
N GLY A 241 27.62 43.36 9.19
CA GLY A 241 26.75 43.78 10.28
C GLY A 241 25.25 43.89 9.90
N ASP A 242 24.36 43.67 10.87
CA ASP A 242 22.94 43.43 10.61
C ASP A 242 22.27 44.61 9.89
N VAL A 243 21.72 44.34 8.71
CA VAL A 243 21.13 45.34 7.81
C VAL A 243 19.62 45.28 7.89
N MET A 244 18.96 46.37 8.29
CA MET A 244 17.53 46.48 8.08
C MET A 244 17.22 47.19 6.75
N LEU A 245 16.53 46.50 5.84
CA LEU A 245 15.96 47.10 4.64
C LEU A 245 14.59 47.67 4.98
N ALA A 246 14.42 48.98 4.83
CA ALA A 246 13.17 49.68 5.09
C ALA A 246 12.74 50.50 3.86
N ARG A 247 11.47 50.89 3.80
CA ARG A 247 10.95 51.76 2.74
C ARG A 247 10.22 52.94 3.34
N SER A 248 10.35 54.12 2.72
CA SER A 248 9.55 55.29 3.07
C SER A 248 8.33 55.47 2.16
N SER A 249 8.30 54.82 0.99
CA SER A 249 7.20 54.87 0.02
C SER A 249 7.06 53.55 -0.78
N GLY A 250 5.90 53.29 -1.38
CA GLY A 250 5.46 51.95 -1.84
C GLY A 250 6.10 51.38 -3.12
N GLU A 251 7.43 51.41 -3.25
CA GLU A 251 8.16 50.72 -4.33
C GLU A 251 9.15 49.67 -3.80
N SER A 252 9.54 48.73 -4.68
CA SER A 252 10.45 47.60 -4.42
C SER A 252 11.93 48.03 -4.43
N PHE A 253 12.79 47.33 -3.69
CA PHE A 253 14.24 47.43 -3.91
C PHE A 253 14.59 46.63 -5.16
N THR A 254 15.37 47.18 -6.08
CA THR A 254 15.97 46.37 -7.14
C THR A 254 17.36 45.92 -6.71
N MET A 255 17.66 44.63 -6.78
CA MET A 255 19.00 44.11 -6.52
C MET A 255 19.49 43.29 -7.71
N THR A 256 20.78 43.43 -8.02
CA THR A 256 21.44 42.73 -9.13
C THR A 256 22.93 42.51 -8.83
N GLY A 257 23.57 41.61 -9.58
CA GLY A 257 24.98 41.29 -9.42
C GLY A 257 25.24 40.45 -8.18
N VAL A 258 26.44 40.59 -7.61
CA VAL A 258 26.85 39.83 -6.41
C VAL A 258 26.66 40.68 -5.16
N ILE A 259 25.77 40.25 -4.26
CA ILE A 259 25.66 40.80 -2.92
C ILE A 259 26.40 39.85 -1.98
N ASP A 260 27.61 40.22 -1.58
CA ASP A 260 28.43 39.45 -0.64
C ASP A 260 27.99 39.76 0.79
N ASN A 261 27.05 38.97 1.30
CA ASN A 261 26.38 39.20 2.57
C ASN A 261 27.03 38.36 3.68
N ASP A 262 27.77 39.00 4.57
CA ASP A 262 28.31 38.39 5.80
C ASP A 262 27.48 38.80 7.04
N ALA A 263 26.27 39.32 6.82
CA ALA A 263 25.37 39.86 7.84
C ALA A 263 23.99 39.20 7.83
N GLU A 264 23.16 39.51 8.84
CA GLU A 264 21.73 39.28 8.73
C GLU A 264 21.04 40.48 8.04
N VAL A 265 20.41 40.26 6.89
CA VAL A 265 19.59 41.25 6.18
C VAL A 265 18.12 41.01 6.52
N ILE A 266 17.49 41.98 7.17
CA ILE A 266 16.12 41.88 7.67
C ILE A 266 15.22 42.84 6.89
N PHE A 267 14.13 42.32 6.32
CA PHE A 267 13.05 43.17 5.82
C PHE A 267 12.25 43.76 6.99
N ALA A 268 12.18 45.09 7.08
CA ALA A 268 11.40 45.75 8.11
C ALA A 268 9.92 45.37 8.01
N SER A 269 9.35 44.84 9.11
CA SER A 269 7.92 44.54 9.20
C SER A 269 7.09 45.81 9.07
N ASP A 270 6.15 45.84 8.13
CA ASP A 270 5.23 46.97 8.02
C ASP A 270 4.09 46.84 9.06
N ASN A 271 3.91 47.88 9.88
CA ASN A 271 2.78 48.00 10.82
C ASN A 271 1.60 48.78 10.21
N LEU A 272 1.73 49.27 8.98
CA LEU A 272 0.69 49.99 8.25
C LEU A 272 -0.22 48.96 7.55
N ASN A 273 -1.20 48.49 8.30
CA ASN A 273 -2.40 47.80 7.82
C ASN A 273 -2.87 48.25 6.42
N ASN A 274 -2.47 47.51 5.39
CA ASN A 274 -2.77 47.80 3.99
C ASN A 274 -4.28 47.56 3.70
N ILE A 275 -5.07 48.64 3.74
CA ILE A 275 -6.46 48.70 3.26
C ILE A 275 -6.52 48.87 1.72
N SER A 276 -5.38 48.79 1.03
CA SER A 276 -5.30 48.80 -0.42
C SER A 276 -4.14 47.92 -0.89
N SER A 277 -4.32 47.26 -2.03
CA SER A 277 -3.45 46.28 -2.70
C SER A 277 -2.05 46.79 -3.10
N ARG A 278 -1.31 47.45 -2.21
CA ARG A 278 0.02 48.03 -2.46
C ARG A 278 1.08 47.43 -1.53
N VAL A 279 1.55 46.25 -1.96
CA VAL A 279 2.85 45.56 -1.83
C VAL A 279 3.80 45.96 -0.69
N ASP A 280 4.15 44.96 0.16
CA ASP A 280 5.31 45.01 1.07
C ASP A 280 6.72 44.89 0.44
N ILE A 281 7.79 45.04 1.24
CA ILE A 281 9.19 45.12 0.76
C ILE A 281 9.57 43.82 0.02
N ARG A 282 9.59 43.87 -1.32
CA ARG A 282 10.19 42.83 -2.16
C ARG A 282 11.47 43.32 -2.79
N VAL A 283 12.42 42.40 -2.93
CA VAL A 283 13.58 42.57 -3.80
C VAL A 283 13.17 42.16 -5.21
N PHE A 284 13.11 43.13 -6.09
CA PHE A 284 12.91 42.94 -7.52
C PHE A 284 14.25 42.61 -8.19
N VAL A 285 14.29 41.54 -8.97
CA VAL A 285 15.42 41.21 -9.85
C VAL A 285 15.05 41.64 -11.25
N GLU A 286 15.89 42.44 -11.90
CA GLU A 286 15.60 42.94 -13.24
C GLU A 286 15.37 41.80 -14.25
N PRO A 287 14.52 42.00 -15.27
CA PRO A 287 14.27 41.02 -16.33
C PRO A 287 15.57 40.46 -16.92
N SER A 288 15.67 39.12 -16.99
CA SER A 288 16.82 38.40 -17.52
C SER A 288 18.15 38.66 -16.80
N ASP A 289 18.12 39.25 -15.60
CA ASP A 289 19.31 39.53 -14.79
C ASP A 289 19.54 38.46 -13.71
N THR A 290 20.71 38.48 -13.07
CA THR A 290 21.09 37.55 -12.01
C THR A 290 21.43 38.28 -10.72
N LEU A 291 20.74 37.96 -9.64
CA LEU A 291 21.10 38.29 -8.27
C LEU A 291 21.80 37.10 -7.63
N THR A 292 23.03 37.28 -7.15
CA THR A 292 23.76 36.27 -6.37
C THR A 292 23.93 36.74 -4.94
N LEU A 293 23.32 36.03 -4.00
CA LEU A 293 23.53 36.20 -2.56
C LEU A 293 24.71 35.30 -2.15
N ALA A 294 25.86 35.92 -1.93
CA ALA A 294 27.10 35.28 -1.49
C ALA A 294 27.37 35.61 -0.01
N GLY A 295 28.50 35.13 0.52
CA GLY A 295 28.88 35.30 1.93
C GLY A 295 28.30 34.23 2.85
N ILE A 296 28.54 34.39 4.16
CA ILE A 296 28.07 33.46 5.21
C ILE A 296 26.86 33.97 6.00
N GLY A 297 26.32 35.12 5.58
CA GLY A 297 25.19 35.78 6.20
C GLY A 297 23.85 35.15 5.82
N SER A 298 22.78 35.88 6.15
CA SER A 298 21.42 35.45 5.87
C SER A 298 20.50 36.59 5.43
N VAL A 299 19.42 36.24 4.75
CA VAL A 299 18.30 37.14 4.44
C VAL A 299 17.05 36.62 5.13
N ARG A 300 16.49 37.40 6.08
CA ARG A 300 15.28 37.04 6.84
C ARG A 300 14.03 37.67 6.24
N LEU A 301 13.12 36.81 5.77
CA LEU A 301 11.75 37.12 5.34
C LEU A 301 10.83 37.13 6.57
N ASN A 302 10.10 38.23 6.77
CA ASN A 302 9.33 38.49 8.01
C ASN A 302 7.87 38.84 7.73
N GLY A 303 7.29 38.33 6.65
CA GLY A 303 5.93 38.68 6.24
C GLY A 303 5.53 38.04 4.92
N THR A 304 4.26 37.66 4.77
CA THR A 304 3.67 37.08 3.54
C THR A 304 3.84 37.93 2.28
N GLU A 305 4.12 39.22 2.47
CA GLU A 305 4.35 40.17 1.40
C GLU A 305 5.85 40.54 1.22
N THR A 306 6.75 40.01 2.05
CA THR A 306 8.22 40.12 1.88
C THR A 306 8.75 39.02 0.95
N GLY A 307 9.84 39.27 0.24
CA GLY A 307 10.34 38.25 -0.68
C GLY A 307 11.18 38.73 -1.86
N PHE A 308 11.32 37.84 -2.84
CA PHE A 308 12.00 38.08 -4.10
C PHE A 308 11.03 37.95 -5.27
N GLU A 309 11.12 38.85 -6.25
CA GLU A 309 10.26 38.85 -7.43
C GLU A 309 11.06 39.12 -8.70
N GLY A 310 10.88 38.28 -9.72
CA GLY A 310 11.50 38.44 -11.03
C GLY A 310 10.61 39.20 -12.01
N GLY A 311 11.23 39.89 -12.96
CA GLY A 311 10.50 40.70 -13.94
C GLY A 311 9.92 39.94 -15.14
N ASP A 312 10.47 38.78 -15.49
CA ASP A 312 10.16 38.10 -16.76
C ASP A 312 10.25 36.55 -16.75
N GLY A 313 10.42 35.91 -15.59
CA GLY A 313 10.60 34.45 -15.47
C GLY A 313 11.95 33.94 -16.00
N ALA A 314 12.79 34.82 -16.56
CA ALA A 314 14.17 34.51 -16.95
C ALA A 314 15.18 35.02 -15.90
N SER A 315 14.79 36.00 -15.07
CA SER A 315 15.56 36.47 -13.92
C SER A 315 16.00 35.31 -13.00
N VAL A 316 17.23 35.37 -12.49
CA VAL A 316 17.85 34.32 -11.68
C VAL A 316 18.16 34.84 -10.27
N LEU A 317 17.78 34.09 -9.24
CA LEU A 317 18.23 34.26 -7.86
C LEU A 317 19.17 33.11 -7.49
N THR A 318 20.43 33.40 -7.19
CA THR A 318 21.40 32.40 -6.71
C THR A 318 21.62 32.59 -5.21
N ASN A 319 21.29 31.58 -4.42
CA ASN A 319 21.65 31.51 -2.99
C ASN A 319 22.92 30.66 -2.87
N SER A 320 24.08 31.29 -2.72
CA SER A 320 25.38 30.59 -2.77
C SER A 320 25.61 29.68 -1.56
N SER A 321 26.56 28.74 -1.72
CA SER A 321 26.96 27.85 -0.63
C SER A 321 27.42 28.63 0.60
N GLY A 322 26.80 28.38 1.75
CA GLY A 322 27.10 29.05 3.02
C GLY A 322 26.18 30.21 3.38
N HIS A 323 25.37 30.71 2.43
CA HIS A 323 24.35 31.72 2.69
C HIS A 323 22.99 31.08 3.02
N GLU A 324 22.17 31.80 3.79
CA GLU A 324 20.85 31.34 4.22
C GLU A 324 19.74 32.33 3.84
N ILE A 325 18.61 31.84 3.32
CA ILE A 325 17.35 32.60 3.23
C ILE A 325 16.42 32.00 4.27
N LEU A 326 15.93 32.77 5.23
CA LEU A 326 15.14 32.22 6.33
C LEU A 326 13.85 32.99 6.63
N GLY A 327 12.85 32.33 7.22
CA GLY A 327 11.57 32.91 7.63
C GLY A 327 10.42 32.61 6.66
N TYR A 328 9.50 33.57 6.47
CA TYR A 328 8.27 33.37 5.69
C TYR A 328 7.96 34.57 4.77
N GLY A 329 7.40 34.31 3.59
CA GLY A 329 7.23 35.30 2.53
C GLY A 329 6.93 34.68 1.17
N ALA A 330 7.49 35.26 0.10
CA ALA A 330 7.26 34.77 -1.26
C ALA A 330 8.51 34.83 -2.16
N ILE A 331 8.65 33.85 -3.04
CA ILE A 331 9.58 33.90 -4.17
C ILE A 331 8.73 33.70 -5.43
N ALA A 332 8.75 34.69 -6.32
CA ALA A 332 7.85 34.71 -7.47
C ALA A 332 8.57 35.00 -8.77
N THR A 333 8.19 34.30 -9.85
CA THR A 333 8.61 34.60 -11.22
C THR A 333 10.14 34.57 -11.41
N LEU A 334 10.83 33.66 -10.71
CA LEU A 334 12.29 33.54 -10.69
C LEU A 334 12.76 32.12 -11.03
N ASN A 335 13.94 32.03 -11.65
CA ASN A 335 14.74 30.81 -11.62
C ASN A 335 15.66 30.87 -10.41
N VAL A 336 15.46 29.98 -9.44
CA VAL A 336 16.24 29.96 -8.19
C VAL A 336 17.30 28.87 -8.28
N SER A 337 18.56 29.23 -8.07
CA SER A 337 19.67 28.28 -7.90
C SER A 337 20.09 28.28 -6.43
N ASN A 338 19.65 27.28 -5.67
CA ASN A 338 19.97 27.16 -4.25
C ASN A 338 21.17 26.22 -4.03
N GLU A 339 22.30 26.78 -3.63
CA GLU A 339 23.49 26.05 -3.15
C GLU A 339 23.65 26.14 -1.61
N GLY A 340 22.95 27.10 -0.98
CA GLY A 340 22.91 27.34 0.46
C GLY A 340 21.74 26.66 1.18
N VAL A 341 21.18 27.36 2.17
CA VAL A 341 20.01 26.90 2.93
C VAL A 341 18.83 27.85 2.69
N ILE A 342 17.64 27.29 2.46
CA ILE A 342 16.37 28.03 2.55
C ILE A 342 15.60 27.45 3.74
N SER A 343 15.46 28.19 4.84
CA SER A 343 14.79 27.75 6.07
C SER A 343 13.44 28.44 6.25
N ILE A 344 12.38 27.67 6.39
CA ILE A 344 11.01 28.19 6.49
C ILE A 344 10.54 28.06 7.93
N GLU A 345 10.41 29.20 8.60
CA GLU A 345 10.07 29.28 10.01
C GLU A 345 9.00 30.34 10.25
N GLY A 346 8.03 30.04 11.12
CA GLY A 346 7.06 31.03 11.62
C GLY A 346 5.97 31.46 10.64
N GLY A 347 5.79 30.77 9.51
CA GLY A 347 4.74 31.03 8.52
C GLY A 347 4.98 30.35 7.17
N ASP A 348 4.32 30.87 6.14
CA ASP A 348 4.29 30.27 4.80
C ASP A 348 5.32 30.91 3.85
N LEU A 349 6.05 30.08 3.10
CA LEU A 349 6.83 30.49 1.93
C LEU A 349 6.09 30.10 0.65
N ASP A 350 5.56 31.11 -0.05
CA ASP A 350 4.93 30.93 -1.35
C ASP A 350 5.97 30.91 -2.47
N LEU A 351 6.13 29.79 -3.17
CA LEU A 351 6.79 29.74 -4.47
C LEU A 351 5.74 29.90 -5.56
N ARG A 352 5.89 30.93 -6.43
CA ARG A 352 4.90 31.23 -7.49
C ARG A 352 5.57 31.31 -8.85
N SER A 353 5.14 30.49 -9.80
CA SER A 353 5.76 30.39 -11.14
C SER A 353 7.29 30.39 -11.07
N THR A 354 7.84 29.58 -10.15
CA THR A 354 9.25 29.58 -9.79
C THR A 354 9.88 28.22 -10.12
N PHE A 355 11.06 28.24 -10.73
CA PHE A 355 11.85 27.04 -10.99
C PHE A 355 13.04 27.00 -10.03
N LEU A 356 12.97 26.16 -9.00
CA LEU A 356 13.99 26.04 -7.96
C LEU A 356 14.88 24.81 -8.21
N VAL A 357 16.11 25.06 -8.63
CA VAL A 357 17.19 24.07 -8.68
C VAL A 357 17.91 24.07 -7.34
N ASN A 358 17.70 23.02 -6.56
CA ASN A 358 18.28 22.84 -5.25
C ASN A 358 19.48 21.90 -5.31
N SER A 359 20.62 22.38 -4.86
CA SER A 359 21.84 21.62 -4.62
C SER A 359 22.29 21.72 -3.15
N GLY A 360 21.69 22.62 -2.38
CA GLY A 360 21.81 22.74 -0.94
C GLY A 360 20.63 22.09 -0.19
N SER A 361 20.06 22.83 0.77
CA SER A 361 18.95 22.37 1.62
C SER A 361 17.77 23.35 1.58
N VAL A 362 16.55 22.80 1.55
CA VAL A 362 15.31 23.51 1.87
C VAL A 362 14.76 22.89 3.15
N GLU A 363 14.65 23.67 4.21
CA GLU A 363 14.23 23.22 5.54
C GLU A 363 12.86 23.80 5.90
N VAL A 364 11.92 22.95 6.30
CA VAL A 364 10.55 23.34 6.69
C VAL A 364 10.40 23.10 8.19
N GLY A 365 10.34 24.18 8.96
CA GLY A 365 10.16 24.14 10.42
C GLY A 365 8.78 23.65 10.84
N ALA A 366 8.60 23.34 12.14
CA ALA A 366 7.37 22.76 12.68
C ALA A 366 6.10 23.61 12.46
N ASP A 367 6.25 24.93 12.41
CA ASP A 367 5.18 25.90 12.15
C ASP A 367 5.33 26.55 10.75
N GLY A 368 6.15 25.96 9.88
CA GLY A 368 6.43 26.45 8.54
C GLY A 368 5.65 25.69 7.48
N ALA A 369 5.27 26.38 6.41
CA ALA A 369 4.68 25.77 5.22
C ALA A 369 5.38 26.24 3.94
N ILE A 370 5.62 25.33 3.00
CA ILE A 370 6.03 25.69 1.64
C ILE A 370 4.87 25.45 0.67
N HIS A 371 4.55 26.44 -0.15
CA HIS A 371 3.50 26.36 -1.16
C HIS A 371 4.08 26.37 -2.57
N PHE A 372 3.65 25.45 -3.44
CA PHE A 372 4.13 25.33 -4.83
C PHE A 372 3.09 25.73 -5.88
N ASP A 373 2.85 27.04 -6.03
CA ASP A 373 1.93 27.59 -7.04
C ASP A 373 2.65 27.63 -8.41
N ASP A 374 2.27 26.73 -9.34
CA ASP A 374 2.89 26.57 -10.67
C ASP A 374 4.43 26.51 -10.61
N SER A 375 4.97 25.87 -9.57
CA SER A 375 6.40 25.92 -9.25
C SER A 375 7.04 24.54 -9.23
N THR A 376 8.31 24.46 -9.60
CA THR A 376 9.08 23.21 -9.62
C THR A 376 10.23 23.26 -8.63
N LEU A 377 10.40 22.19 -7.85
CA LEU A 377 11.57 21.94 -7.01
C LEU A 377 12.32 20.71 -7.53
N THR A 378 13.59 20.89 -7.88
CA THR A 378 14.45 19.81 -8.40
C THR A 378 15.78 19.71 -7.68
N GLY A 379 16.21 18.51 -7.32
CA GLY A 379 17.51 18.24 -6.68
C GLY A 379 17.61 18.52 -5.16
N GLY A 380 18.75 18.13 -4.58
CA GLY A 380 19.15 18.52 -3.22
C GLY A 380 18.30 17.90 -2.10
N VAL A 381 18.41 18.48 -0.90
CA VAL A 381 17.69 18.02 0.30
C VAL A 381 16.46 18.89 0.55
N LEU A 382 15.31 18.26 0.79
CA LEU A 382 14.12 18.84 1.38
C LEU A 382 13.93 18.22 2.77
N ARG A 383 14.11 19.01 3.83
CA ARG A 383 14.09 18.53 5.21
C ARG A 383 12.89 19.09 5.96
N GLY A 384 12.04 18.22 6.48
CA GLY A 384 10.94 18.61 7.36
C GLY A 384 11.30 18.42 8.84
N VAL A 385 10.85 19.34 9.70
CA VAL A 385 10.72 19.12 11.15
C VAL A 385 9.27 18.70 11.43
N GLU A 386 9.04 17.88 12.46
CA GLU A 386 7.68 17.46 12.85
C GLU A 386 6.69 18.64 12.89
N GLY A 387 5.67 18.61 12.03
CA GLY A 387 4.69 19.70 11.83
C GLY A 387 4.86 20.49 10.54
N GLY A 388 6.05 20.47 9.92
CA GLY A 388 6.36 21.18 8.69
C GLY A 388 5.49 20.74 7.52
N LEU A 389 4.89 21.71 6.84
CA LEU A 389 3.86 21.50 5.83
C LEU A 389 4.40 21.69 4.42
N LEU A 390 3.96 20.81 3.52
CA LEU A 390 4.10 20.96 2.08
C LEU A 390 2.72 21.05 1.44
N ASP A 391 2.43 22.13 0.73
CA ASP A 391 1.16 22.37 0.03
C ASP A 391 1.46 22.75 -1.45
N ASP A 392 0.53 22.53 -2.37
CA ASP A 392 0.65 22.96 -3.77
C ASP A 392 0.04 24.36 -3.99
N GLY A 393 -0.61 24.94 -2.98
CA GLY A 393 -1.11 26.32 -3.01
C GLY A 393 -2.48 26.48 -3.66
N SER A 394 -3.24 27.48 -3.21
CA SER A 394 -4.67 27.62 -3.53
C SER A 394 -4.99 28.23 -4.92
N ARG A 395 -4.06 28.25 -5.87
CA ARG A 395 -4.12 29.18 -7.02
C ARG A 395 -3.78 28.50 -8.35
N THR A 396 -4.78 27.88 -8.98
CA THR A 396 -4.87 27.64 -10.43
C THR A 396 -4.00 26.56 -11.10
N ALA A 397 -2.83 26.17 -10.59
CA ALA A 397 -2.03 25.05 -11.10
C ALA A 397 -1.11 24.44 -10.03
N GLY A 398 -1.00 23.10 -9.97
CA GLY A 398 -0.18 22.38 -8.99
C GLY A 398 1.33 22.44 -9.28
N GLY A 399 2.14 22.19 -8.26
CA GLY A 399 3.61 22.16 -8.36
C GLY A 399 4.21 20.82 -8.77
N LEU A 400 5.53 20.80 -9.05
CA LEU A 400 6.31 19.60 -9.40
C LEU A 400 7.49 19.40 -8.44
N LEU A 401 7.60 18.22 -7.85
CA LEU A 401 8.79 17.77 -7.10
C LEU A 401 9.56 16.71 -7.90
N THR A 402 10.87 16.87 -8.07
CA THR A 402 11.66 15.88 -8.81
C THR A 402 13.11 15.71 -8.33
N ASN A 403 13.61 14.47 -8.33
CA ASN A 403 15.01 14.16 -8.01
C ASN A 403 15.49 14.67 -6.64
N LEU A 404 14.63 14.63 -5.61
CA LEU A 404 14.88 15.17 -4.27
C LEU A 404 15.36 14.09 -3.29
N THR A 405 16.09 14.51 -2.26
CA THR A 405 16.27 13.74 -1.03
C THR A 405 15.38 14.31 0.07
N ILE A 406 14.46 13.52 0.61
CA ILE A 406 13.60 13.93 1.73
C ILE A 406 14.22 13.44 3.04
N GLU A 407 14.33 14.34 4.01
CA GLU A 407 14.82 14.03 5.36
C GLU A 407 13.88 14.58 6.43
N GLY A 408 13.93 14.00 7.64
CA GLY A 408 13.09 14.43 8.76
C GLY A 408 11.61 14.06 8.57
N ALA A 409 10.69 14.86 9.10
CA ALA A 409 9.25 14.59 9.05
C ALA A 409 8.52 15.72 8.32
N LEU A 410 7.81 15.40 7.24
CA LEU A 410 7.06 16.36 6.42
C LEU A 410 5.61 15.90 6.31
N VAL A 411 4.68 16.85 6.37
CA VAL A 411 3.24 16.61 6.27
C VAL A 411 2.69 17.30 5.01
N MET A 412 1.83 16.63 4.25
CA MET A 412 1.15 17.27 3.12
C MET A 412 -0.11 18.02 3.54
N GLY A 413 -0.24 19.25 3.04
CA GLY A 413 -1.27 20.24 3.36
C GLY A 413 -2.71 19.86 3.00
N ARG A 414 -3.65 20.67 3.53
CA ARG A 414 -5.09 20.39 3.60
C ARG A 414 -5.96 21.25 2.66
N THR A 415 -5.40 22.06 1.75
CA THR A 415 -6.10 23.29 1.36
C THR A 415 -6.32 23.57 -0.12
N SER A 416 -5.95 22.68 -1.03
CA SER A 416 -6.07 22.97 -2.46
C SER A 416 -7.01 22.04 -3.23
N THR A 417 -7.53 22.58 -4.33
CA THR A 417 -8.30 21.86 -5.35
C THR A 417 -7.39 21.25 -6.43
N THR A 418 -6.08 21.32 -6.25
CA THR A 418 -5.05 20.87 -7.19
C THR A 418 -4.18 19.81 -6.51
N SER A 419 -3.40 19.07 -7.29
CA SER A 419 -2.55 17.98 -6.79
C SER A 419 -1.10 18.26 -7.14
N LEU A 420 -0.20 17.99 -6.18
CA LEU A 420 1.24 18.08 -6.37
C LEU A 420 1.74 16.92 -7.23
N THR A 421 2.49 17.22 -8.29
CA THR A 421 3.11 16.20 -9.15
C THR A 421 4.48 15.78 -8.62
N VAL A 422 4.78 14.47 -8.68
CA VAL A 422 6.09 13.90 -8.37
C VAL A 422 6.68 13.17 -9.57
N ALA A 423 7.99 13.28 -9.78
CA ALA A 423 8.68 12.61 -10.89
C ALA A 423 10.15 12.27 -10.59
N GLY A 424 10.70 11.28 -11.29
CA GLY A 424 12.11 10.88 -11.14
C GLY A 424 12.36 10.15 -9.82
N THR A 425 13.55 10.29 -9.24
CA THR A 425 13.88 9.57 -7.99
C THR A 425 13.70 10.46 -6.77
N ILE A 426 12.77 10.10 -5.88
CA ILE A 426 12.62 10.72 -4.56
C ILE A 426 13.32 9.81 -3.53
N THR A 427 14.50 10.21 -3.04
CA THR A 427 15.21 9.48 -1.99
C THR A 427 14.67 9.90 -0.63
N ASN A 428 13.67 9.20 -0.13
CA ASN A 428 13.07 9.46 1.17
C ASN A 428 13.82 8.70 2.28
N ASN A 429 14.49 9.44 3.15
CA ASN A 429 15.13 8.92 4.37
C ASN A 429 14.38 9.33 5.65
N GLY A 430 13.23 9.99 5.50
CA GLY A 430 12.40 10.53 6.58
C GLY A 430 11.01 9.92 6.61
N THR A 431 10.03 10.69 7.08
CA THR A 431 8.61 10.33 7.03
C THR A 431 7.86 11.42 6.26
N PHE A 432 7.20 11.02 5.18
CA PHE A 432 6.36 11.91 4.38
C PHE A 432 4.90 11.49 4.55
N THR A 433 4.10 12.29 5.26
CA THR A 433 2.78 11.88 5.75
C THR A 433 1.65 12.69 5.12
N PHE A 434 0.61 12.03 4.65
CA PHE A 434 -0.64 12.71 4.28
C PHE A 434 -1.38 13.18 5.53
N THR A 435 -1.98 14.37 5.51
CA THR A 435 -2.84 14.79 6.62
C THR A 435 -4.13 13.99 6.61
N ALA A 436 -4.57 13.51 7.78
CA ALA A 436 -5.86 12.83 7.92
C ALA A 436 -7.02 13.76 7.56
N ASP A 437 -7.79 13.36 6.55
CA ASP A 437 -9.04 14.02 6.21
C ASP A 437 -10.23 13.49 7.03
N ASN A 438 -11.17 14.39 7.30
CA ASN A 438 -12.36 14.21 8.11
C ASN A 438 -13.65 14.49 7.32
N LEU A 439 -13.83 13.82 6.17
CA LEU A 439 -15.14 13.52 5.55
C LEU A 439 -15.99 14.74 5.17
N ASN A 440 -15.41 15.93 4.98
CA ASN A 440 -16.21 17.16 4.84
C ASN A 440 -16.49 17.59 3.39
N ASN A 441 -16.48 16.65 2.43
CA ASN A 441 -16.79 16.84 1.01
C ASN A 441 -18.22 17.32 0.69
N ILE A 442 -18.62 18.47 1.25
CA ILE A 442 -19.71 19.30 0.75
C ILE A 442 -19.15 20.12 -0.43
N GLY A 443 -19.01 19.50 -1.61
CA GLY A 443 -18.62 20.25 -2.80
C GLY A 443 -18.01 19.49 -3.97
N GLY A 444 -17.47 18.28 -3.75
CA GLY A 444 -16.81 17.51 -4.80
C GLY A 444 -15.41 18.02 -5.18
N GLU A 445 -14.70 18.66 -4.24
CA GLU A 445 -13.27 18.94 -4.36
C GLU A 445 -12.52 17.63 -4.02
N LEU A 446 -11.52 17.25 -4.82
CA LEU A 446 -10.73 16.03 -4.61
C LEU A 446 -9.76 16.23 -3.44
N ASP A 447 -9.67 15.25 -2.54
CA ASP A 447 -8.74 15.25 -1.41
C ASP A 447 -7.27 15.01 -1.84
N THR A 448 -6.33 15.35 -0.97
CA THR A 448 -4.88 15.41 -1.22
C THR A 448 -4.32 14.11 -1.81
N ARG A 449 -3.94 14.14 -3.10
CA ARG A 449 -3.22 13.06 -3.81
C ARG A 449 -1.91 13.58 -4.39
N LEU A 450 -0.90 12.71 -4.44
CA LEU A 450 0.29 12.94 -5.26
C LEU A 450 0.01 12.48 -6.69
N PHE A 451 0.26 13.36 -7.66
CA PHE A 451 0.07 13.04 -9.06
C PHE A 451 1.38 12.53 -9.69
N ILE A 452 1.27 11.54 -10.57
CA ILE A 452 2.36 11.11 -11.45
C ILE A 452 1.93 11.42 -12.87
N ASP A 453 2.75 12.17 -13.60
CA ASP A 453 2.45 12.52 -14.99
C ASP A 453 2.21 11.26 -15.85
N GLY A 454 1.32 11.39 -16.85
CA GLY A 454 0.99 10.29 -17.75
C GLY A 454 2.21 9.76 -18.49
N GLY A 455 2.38 8.43 -18.46
CA GLY A 455 3.57 7.75 -19.01
C GLY A 455 4.89 8.07 -18.29
N GLY A 456 4.84 8.89 -17.23
CA GLY A 456 5.96 9.21 -16.36
C GLY A 456 6.27 8.11 -15.35
N SER A 457 7.38 8.28 -14.63
CA SER A 457 7.72 7.38 -13.54
C SER A 457 8.27 8.13 -12.32
N VAL A 458 7.96 7.59 -11.15
CA VAL A 458 8.55 8.00 -9.87
C VAL A 458 9.12 6.78 -9.16
N THR A 459 10.29 6.94 -8.55
CA THR A 459 10.89 5.95 -7.66
C THR A 459 11.05 6.55 -6.28
N PHE A 460 10.36 5.98 -5.29
CA PHE A 460 10.63 6.26 -3.88
C PHE A 460 11.75 5.34 -3.41
N ALA A 461 12.95 5.90 -3.24
CA ALA A 461 14.13 5.21 -2.72
C ALA A 461 14.40 5.65 -1.27
N GLY A 462 15.46 5.11 -0.65
CA GLY A 462 15.86 5.45 0.72
C GLY A 462 15.20 4.55 1.77
N THR A 463 15.46 4.83 3.05
CA THR A 463 15.00 4.01 4.18
C THR A 463 13.78 4.57 4.91
N GLY A 464 13.21 5.65 4.38
CA GLY A 464 12.08 6.37 4.95
C GLY A 464 10.74 5.72 4.63
N SER A 465 9.67 6.45 4.96
CA SER A 465 8.30 6.03 4.68
C SER A 465 7.45 7.13 4.07
N LEU A 466 6.60 6.75 3.10
CA LEU A 466 5.44 7.50 2.65
C LEU A 466 4.22 6.96 3.38
N VAL A 467 3.53 7.79 4.17
CA VAL A 467 2.42 7.38 5.05
C VAL A 467 1.11 7.94 4.53
N LEU A 468 0.29 7.05 3.96
CA LEU A 468 -1.09 7.29 3.56
C LEU A 468 -1.97 7.32 4.82
N ASN A 469 -2.92 8.25 4.89
CA ASN A 469 -3.65 8.51 6.13
C ASN A 469 -5.07 8.99 5.84
N GLY A 470 -5.82 8.23 5.06
CA GLY A 470 -7.19 8.62 4.68
C GLY A 470 -7.64 7.88 3.43
N THR A 471 -8.92 7.48 3.38
CA THR A 471 -9.50 6.71 2.26
C THR A 471 -9.51 7.44 0.92
N GLN A 472 -9.15 8.73 0.89
CA GLN A 472 -9.05 9.54 -0.33
C GLN A 472 -7.63 10.07 -0.56
N THR A 473 -6.69 9.76 0.35
CA THR A 473 -5.26 10.06 0.22
C THR A 473 -4.56 9.02 -0.64
N GLY A 474 -3.47 9.39 -1.33
CA GLY A 474 -2.67 8.43 -2.06
C GLY A 474 -2.00 8.97 -3.31
N LEU A 475 -1.80 8.09 -4.29
CA LEU A 475 -1.12 8.41 -5.54
C LEU A 475 -2.02 8.11 -6.73
N GLU A 476 -1.96 8.97 -7.74
CA GLU A 476 -2.80 8.86 -8.94
C GLU A 476 -2.05 9.30 -10.20
N ALA A 477 -2.44 8.70 -11.33
CA ALA A 477 -2.04 9.15 -12.66
C ALA A 477 -3.27 9.31 -13.58
N PRO A 478 -3.15 9.95 -14.76
CA PRO A 478 -4.26 10.09 -15.69
C PRO A 478 -4.78 8.72 -16.16
N ALA A 479 -6.10 8.55 -16.21
CA ALA A 479 -6.74 7.28 -16.59
C ALA A 479 -6.40 6.80 -18.02
N GLU A 480 -6.13 7.71 -18.95
CA GLU A 480 -5.80 7.36 -20.35
C GLU A 480 -4.30 7.02 -20.55
N ASP A 481 -3.45 7.31 -19.56
CA ASP A 481 -1.99 7.19 -19.67
C ASP A 481 -1.37 6.89 -18.29
N PRO A 482 -1.38 5.62 -17.84
CA PRO A 482 -0.97 5.27 -16.48
C PRO A 482 0.50 5.62 -16.22
N GLY A 483 0.77 6.13 -15.02
CA GLY A 483 2.12 6.42 -14.52
C GLY A 483 2.75 5.20 -13.85
N ALA A 484 4.07 5.17 -13.73
CA ALA A 484 4.80 4.10 -13.03
C ALA A 484 5.26 4.54 -11.63
N LEU A 485 4.98 3.72 -10.62
CA LEU A 485 5.41 3.89 -9.23
C LEU A 485 6.38 2.76 -8.86
N VAL A 486 7.59 3.09 -8.46
CA VAL A 486 8.55 2.14 -7.90
C VAL A 486 8.74 2.41 -6.41
N ASN A 487 8.37 1.45 -5.55
CA ASN A 487 8.72 1.44 -4.13
C ASN A 487 10.04 0.70 -3.96
N GLY A 488 11.14 1.42 -3.74
CA GLY A 488 12.49 0.84 -3.70
C GLY A 488 12.72 -0.09 -2.50
N ALA A 489 13.70 -0.98 -2.63
CA ALA A 489 13.91 -2.14 -1.74
C ALA A 489 14.03 -1.87 -0.23
N THR A 490 14.33 -0.64 0.19
CA THR A 490 14.44 -0.26 1.61
C THR A 490 13.37 0.72 2.06
N HIS A 491 12.49 1.14 1.17
CA HIS A 491 11.48 2.16 1.42
C HIS A 491 10.16 1.49 1.85
N THR A 492 9.37 2.21 2.65
CA THR A 492 8.05 1.76 3.12
C THR A 492 6.94 2.67 2.62
N ILE A 493 5.93 2.13 1.94
CA ILE A 493 4.64 2.82 1.74
C ILE A 493 3.68 2.25 2.77
N GLY A 494 3.18 3.09 3.68
CA GLY A 494 2.43 2.65 4.86
C GLY A 494 1.06 3.33 5.00
N GLY A 495 0.17 2.73 5.79
CA GLY A 495 -1.15 3.27 6.14
C GLY A 495 -2.27 2.85 5.20
N TYR A 496 -3.26 3.72 4.99
CA TYR A 496 -4.48 3.43 4.22
C TYR A 496 -4.84 4.59 3.28
N GLY A 497 -5.38 4.27 2.10
CA GLY A 497 -5.58 5.22 1.01
C GLY A 497 -5.85 4.58 -0.35
N VAL A 498 -5.48 5.25 -1.45
CA VAL A 498 -5.78 4.84 -2.82
C VAL A 498 -4.55 4.93 -3.73
N LEU A 499 -4.26 3.87 -4.48
CA LEU A 499 -3.33 3.90 -5.62
C LEU A 499 -4.14 3.73 -6.91
N ASN A 500 -4.26 4.77 -7.73
CA ASN A 500 -5.17 4.77 -8.87
C ASN A 500 -4.47 5.01 -10.22
N ASN A 501 -4.77 4.18 -11.22
CA ASN A 501 -4.21 4.25 -12.59
C ASN A 501 -2.67 4.17 -12.63
N LEU A 502 -2.06 3.38 -11.75
CA LEU A 502 -0.60 3.22 -11.66
C LEU A 502 -0.15 1.82 -12.08
N SER A 503 1.02 1.74 -12.71
CA SER A 503 1.81 0.51 -12.78
C SER A 503 2.80 0.50 -11.61
N VAL A 504 2.57 -0.34 -10.62
CA VAL A 504 3.35 -0.38 -9.38
C VAL A 504 4.39 -1.49 -9.46
N THR A 505 5.64 -1.17 -9.14
CA THR A 505 6.70 -2.13 -8.84
C THR A 505 7.10 -1.98 -7.38
N ASN A 506 6.76 -2.96 -6.56
CA ASN A 506 7.13 -3.01 -5.15
C ASN A 506 8.37 -3.89 -4.95
N GLU A 507 9.50 -3.25 -4.63
CA GLU A 507 10.71 -3.93 -4.17
C GLU A 507 10.87 -3.84 -2.64
N GLY A 508 10.16 -2.90 -2.00
CA GLY A 508 10.24 -2.61 -0.56
C GLY A 508 9.07 -3.18 0.24
N LEU A 509 8.64 -2.43 1.25
CA LEU A 509 7.51 -2.79 2.11
C LEU A 509 6.27 -1.95 1.78
N PHE A 510 5.13 -2.60 1.59
CA PHE A 510 3.82 -2.01 1.76
C PHE A 510 3.26 -2.43 3.12
N SER A 511 2.94 -1.49 3.99
CA SER A 511 2.40 -1.78 5.32
C SER A 511 1.01 -1.19 5.45
N VAL A 512 -0.02 -2.04 5.37
CA VAL A 512 -1.42 -1.62 5.42
C VAL A 512 -1.90 -1.67 6.87
N ASP A 513 -2.22 -0.50 7.42
CA ASP A 513 -2.70 -0.32 8.80
C ASP A 513 -3.73 0.82 8.88
N GLY A 514 -4.63 0.75 9.86
CA GLY A 514 -5.54 1.83 10.21
C GLY A 514 -6.77 2.03 9.31
N GLY A 515 -6.92 1.27 8.21
CA GLY A 515 -8.08 1.33 7.31
C GLY A 515 -7.87 0.59 5.97
N ASP A 516 -8.65 0.97 4.96
CA ASP A 516 -8.66 0.34 3.62
C ASP A 516 -7.57 0.93 2.71
N LEU A 517 -6.73 0.07 2.11
CA LEU A 517 -5.90 0.41 0.95
C LEU A 517 -6.58 -0.11 -0.32
N LEU A 518 -7.04 0.82 -1.15
CA LEU A 518 -7.59 0.53 -2.47
C LEU A 518 -6.48 0.55 -3.52
N LEU A 519 -6.26 -0.59 -4.16
CA LEU A 519 -5.43 -0.72 -5.35
C LEU A 519 -6.34 -0.69 -6.58
N GLY A 520 -6.40 0.46 -7.24
CA GLY A 520 -6.92 0.62 -8.61
C GLY A 520 -5.75 0.73 -9.61
N ALA A 521 -4.70 -0.06 -9.38
CA ALA A 521 -3.51 -0.08 -10.20
C ALA A 521 -3.77 -0.86 -11.49
N VAL A 522 -3.14 -0.43 -12.59
CA VAL A 522 -3.22 -1.15 -13.86
C VAL A 522 -2.42 -2.45 -13.81
N ALA A 523 -1.32 -2.45 -13.05
CA ALA A 523 -0.48 -3.62 -12.77
C ALA A 523 0.22 -3.45 -11.42
N PHE A 524 0.39 -4.53 -10.66
CA PHE A 524 1.10 -4.51 -9.37
C PHE A 524 2.12 -5.65 -9.32
N ASP A 525 3.36 -5.36 -9.68
CA ASP A 525 4.49 -6.28 -9.54
C ASP A 525 5.05 -6.18 -8.12
N ASN A 526 4.86 -7.23 -7.33
CA ASN A 526 5.35 -7.38 -5.96
C ASN A 526 6.49 -8.42 -5.87
N ALA A 527 7.07 -8.89 -6.99
CA ALA A 527 7.97 -10.04 -7.01
C ALA A 527 9.18 -9.96 -6.05
N SER A 528 9.67 -8.75 -5.74
CA SER A 528 10.78 -8.54 -4.80
C SER A 528 10.36 -7.89 -3.48
N GLY A 529 9.08 -7.57 -3.33
CA GLY A 529 8.54 -6.81 -2.21
C GLY A 529 7.78 -7.66 -1.20
N VAL A 530 7.33 -6.98 -0.15
CA VAL A 530 6.45 -7.53 0.88
C VAL A 530 5.25 -6.62 1.06
N ILE A 531 4.06 -7.20 1.18
CA ILE A 531 2.83 -6.53 1.62
C ILE A 531 2.47 -7.07 3.00
N GLU A 532 2.46 -6.22 4.02
CA GLU A 532 2.03 -6.58 5.38
C GLU A 532 0.65 -5.99 5.65
N LEU A 533 -0.28 -6.83 6.10
CA LEU A 533 -1.65 -6.45 6.42
C LEU A 533 -1.89 -6.56 7.92
N SER A 534 -2.33 -5.47 8.55
CA SER A 534 -2.75 -5.46 9.96
C SER A 534 -4.14 -6.07 10.12
N PRO A 535 -4.49 -6.65 11.30
CA PRO A 535 -5.76 -7.37 11.49
C PRO A 535 -7.05 -6.57 11.24
N ASN A 536 -6.99 -5.25 11.26
CA ASN A 536 -8.14 -4.37 11.03
C ASN A 536 -7.98 -3.53 9.75
N ALA A 537 -7.03 -3.90 8.89
CA ALA A 537 -6.72 -3.16 7.69
C ALA A 537 -7.12 -4.01 6.48
N GLU A 538 -7.78 -3.38 5.51
CA GLU A 538 -8.34 -4.08 4.37
C GLU A 538 -7.55 -3.77 3.10
N LEU A 539 -7.22 -4.81 2.34
CA LEU A 539 -6.65 -4.68 1.00
C LEU A 539 -7.77 -4.87 -0.03
N ALA A 540 -8.15 -3.79 -0.71
CA ALA A 540 -9.17 -3.82 -1.75
C ALA A 540 -8.52 -3.76 -3.14
N LEU A 541 -8.84 -4.71 -4.00
CA LEU A 541 -8.33 -4.81 -5.37
C LEU A 541 -9.42 -4.40 -6.37
N ASP A 542 -9.29 -3.24 -7.01
CA ASP A 542 -10.10 -2.85 -8.17
C ASP A 542 -9.33 -3.23 -9.44
N ARG A 543 -9.73 -4.36 -10.05
CA ARG A 543 -9.17 -4.89 -11.31
C ARG A 543 -7.63 -4.99 -11.30
N THR A 544 -7.04 -5.13 -10.12
CA THR A 544 -5.59 -5.19 -9.91
C THR A 544 -5.19 -6.62 -9.59
N THR A 545 -4.25 -7.17 -10.35
CA THR A 545 -3.57 -8.43 -10.00
C THR A 545 -2.22 -8.11 -9.35
N ILE A 546 -1.98 -8.69 -8.16
CA ILE A 546 -0.69 -8.66 -7.49
C ILE A 546 0.14 -9.85 -7.98
N GLU A 547 1.28 -9.57 -8.60
CA GLU A 547 2.18 -10.58 -9.15
C GLU A 547 3.43 -10.73 -8.26
N GLY A 548 3.69 -11.92 -7.72
CA GLY A 548 4.93 -12.23 -7.01
C GLY A 548 5.03 -11.76 -5.55
N GLY A 549 6.12 -12.17 -4.91
CA GLY A 549 6.53 -11.69 -3.58
C GLY A 549 5.71 -12.27 -2.44
N VAL A 550 5.84 -11.65 -1.26
CA VAL A 550 5.20 -12.12 -0.02
C VAL A 550 4.05 -11.20 0.36
N ILE A 551 2.92 -11.79 0.72
CA ILE A 551 1.80 -11.15 1.40
C ILE A 551 1.72 -11.76 2.81
N ARG A 552 1.80 -10.93 3.83
CA ARG A 552 1.87 -11.34 5.24
C ARG A 552 0.72 -10.75 6.03
N GLY A 553 -0.17 -11.61 6.54
CA GLY A 553 -1.19 -11.25 7.50
C GLY A 553 -0.60 -11.23 8.91
N MET A 554 -0.68 -10.10 9.60
CA MET A 554 -0.27 -10.01 11.01
C MET A 554 -1.36 -10.58 11.92
N GLU A 555 -0.95 -11.32 12.95
CA GLU A 555 -1.85 -12.01 13.87
C GLU A 555 -2.74 -11.03 14.66
N GLY A 556 -4.07 -11.24 14.66
CA GLY A 556 -5.06 -10.38 15.33
C GLY A 556 -5.73 -11.01 16.56
N VAL A 557 -6.07 -10.17 17.56
CA VAL A 557 -6.77 -10.58 18.81
C VAL A 557 -8.30 -10.54 18.67
N ALA A 558 -8.85 -10.36 17.47
CA ALA A 558 -10.30 -10.21 17.26
C ALA A 558 -10.99 -11.55 16.99
N SER A 559 -12.28 -11.65 17.32
CA SER A 559 -13.13 -12.83 17.14
C SER A 559 -13.39 -13.25 15.68
N ARG A 560 -12.75 -12.54 14.73
CA ARG A 560 -12.56 -12.77 13.30
C ARG A 560 -11.10 -12.40 13.05
N GLY A 561 -10.21 -13.38 12.91
CA GLY A 561 -8.79 -13.27 13.27
C GLY A 561 -7.82 -12.84 12.16
N GLY A 562 -8.26 -12.85 10.89
CA GLY A 562 -7.39 -12.65 9.72
C GLY A 562 -7.42 -11.23 9.13
N ALA A 563 -6.42 -10.93 8.29
CA ALA A 563 -6.37 -9.67 7.53
C ALA A 563 -7.34 -9.70 6.34
N PRO A 564 -8.31 -8.76 6.23
CA PRO A 564 -9.32 -8.77 5.18
C PRO A 564 -8.77 -8.40 3.79
N ILE A 565 -9.18 -9.16 2.77
CA ILE A 565 -8.92 -8.89 1.35
C ILE A 565 -10.23 -8.96 0.57
N ARG A 566 -10.48 -7.98 -0.30
CA ARG A 566 -11.63 -7.99 -1.22
C ARG A 566 -11.27 -7.56 -2.64
N SER A 567 -12.07 -8.02 -3.59
CA SER A 567 -12.15 -7.47 -4.94
C SER A 567 -13.27 -6.42 -4.97
N VAL A 568 -13.07 -5.32 -5.70
CA VAL A 568 -14.12 -4.32 -5.91
C VAL A 568 -14.93 -4.74 -7.13
N ILE A 569 -16.17 -5.18 -6.90
CA ILE A 569 -17.10 -5.54 -7.96
C ILE A 569 -17.78 -4.27 -8.50
N ASP A 570 -17.84 -4.15 -9.83
CA ASP A 570 -18.58 -3.07 -10.51
C ASP A 570 -20.10 -3.25 -10.27
N ASP A 571 -20.79 -2.15 -9.94
CA ASP A 571 -22.22 -2.09 -9.56
C ASP A 571 -23.16 -2.64 -10.66
N ASP A 572 -22.63 -2.81 -11.88
CA ASP A 572 -23.35 -3.33 -13.05
C ASP A 572 -23.50 -4.86 -13.10
N GLY A 573 -22.88 -5.60 -12.16
CA GLY A 573 -23.03 -7.07 -12.06
C GLY A 573 -22.49 -7.84 -13.28
N ASN A 574 -21.62 -7.21 -14.06
CA ASN A 574 -20.86 -7.87 -15.12
C ASN A 574 -19.59 -8.50 -14.52
N GLU A 575 -19.22 -9.67 -15.03
CA GLU A 575 -17.91 -10.33 -14.81
C GLU A 575 -16.78 -9.45 -15.37
N SER A 576 -16.48 -8.36 -14.68
CA SER A 576 -15.26 -7.58 -14.90
C SER A 576 -14.08 -8.44 -14.45
N PRO A 577 -12.88 -8.33 -15.05
CA PRO A 577 -11.72 -9.07 -14.58
C PRO A 577 -11.47 -8.69 -13.12
N ALA A 578 -11.83 -9.59 -12.22
CA ALA A 578 -11.64 -9.45 -10.80
C ALA A 578 -10.17 -9.15 -10.49
N GLY A 579 -9.92 -8.36 -9.44
CA GLY A 579 -8.57 -8.29 -8.88
C GLY A 579 -8.09 -9.69 -8.46
N GLY A 580 -6.79 -9.89 -8.32
CA GLY A 580 -6.28 -11.24 -8.10
C GLY A 580 -4.83 -11.33 -7.62
N PHE A 581 -4.36 -12.57 -7.56
CA PHE A 581 -3.02 -12.93 -7.11
C PHE A 581 -2.37 -13.89 -8.10
N ARG A 582 -1.10 -13.66 -8.41
CA ARG A 582 -0.33 -14.56 -9.27
C ARG A 582 1.06 -14.76 -8.72
N ASP A 583 1.53 -16.00 -8.64
CA ASP A 583 2.90 -16.32 -8.22
C ASP A 583 3.30 -15.77 -6.83
N VAL A 584 2.33 -15.60 -5.91
CA VAL A 584 2.53 -14.99 -4.58
C VAL A 584 2.76 -16.03 -3.48
N ALA A 585 3.43 -15.62 -2.40
CA ALA A 585 3.53 -16.38 -1.16
C ALA A 585 2.66 -15.73 -0.06
N PHE A 586 1.80 -16.52 0.60
CA PHE A 586 0.99 -16.09 1.73
C PHE A 586 1.57 -16.59 3.06
N GLU A 587 1.76 -15.68 4.02
CA GLU A 587 2.20 -15.98 5.38
C GLU A 587 1.20 -15.42 6.41
N GLY A 588 0.83 -16.19 7.44
CA GLY A 588 -0.03 -15.70 8.55
C GLY A 588 -1.48 -16.15 8.45
N GLU A 589 -2.43 -15.24 8.68
CA GLU A 589 -3.88 -15.52 8.64
C GLU A 589 -4.61 -14.47 7.80
N PHE A 590 -5.47 -14.91 6.88
CA PHE A 590 -6.21 -14.05 5.94
C PHE A 590 -7.71 -14.34 5.99
N GLU A 591 -8.51 -13.30 5.78
CA GLU A 591 -9.97 -13.37 5.66
C GLU A 591 -10.39 -12.80 4.31
N PHE A 592 -11.16 -13.57 3.54
CA PHE A 592 -11.73 -13.17 2.26
C PHE A 592 -13.25 -13.10 2.36
N GLY A 593 -13.87 -12.05 1.80
CA GLY A 593 -15.33 -11.99 1.58
C GLY A 593 -16.21 -11.47 2.72
N ALA A 594 -15.68 -10.68 3.67
CA ALA A 594 -16.42 -10.34 4.90
C ALA A 594 -17.63 -9.39 4.75
N THR A 595 -17.76 -8.64 3.64
CA THR A 595 -18.74 -7.53 3.53
C THR A 595 -19.53 -7.41 2.22
N SER A 596 -19.14 -8.13 1.16
CA SER A 596 -19.79 -8.09 -0.16
C SER A 596 -19.38 -9.29 -1.01
N GLU A 597 -20.13 -9.54 -2.10
CA GLU A 597 -19.73 -10.48 -3.13
C GLU A 597 -18.29 -10.16 -3.56
N THR A 598 -17.42 -11.18 -3.62
CA THR A 598 -15.99 -11.03 -3.88
C THR A 598 -15.54 -12.17 -4.79
N ASP A 599 -15.28 -11.83 -6.06
CA ASP A 599 -14.60 -12.72 -6.99
C ASP A 599 -13.13 -12.31 -7.03
N LEU A 600 -12.20 -13.25 -6.80
CA LEU A 600 -10.75 -13.01 -6.85
C LEU A 600 -10.09 -13.98 -7.80
N SER A 601 -9.33 -13.48 -8.76
CA SER A 601 -8.58 -14.33 -9.68
C SER A 601 -7.30 -14.86 -9.02
N ILE A 602 -6.95 -16.12 -9.30
CA ILE A 602 -5.66 -16.73 -8.94
C ILE A 602 -4.98 -17.33 -10.16
N GLY A 603 -3.65 -17.30 -10.17
CA GLY A 603 -2.84 -17.87 -11.25
C GLY A 603 -1.44 -18.29 -10.79
N GLY A 604 -0.84 -19.23 -11.50
CA GLY A 604 0.55 -19.64 -11.26
C GLY A 604 0.78 -20.39 -9.95
N MET A 605 1.97 -20.20 -9.36
CA MET A 605 2.39 -20.92 -8.15
C MET A 605 2.07 -20.11 -6.89
N ILE A 606 1.15 -20.59 -6.06
CA ILE A 606 0.81 -19.97 -4.78
C ILE A 606 1.50 -20.74 -3.65
N GLU A 607 2.48 -20.13 -2.99
CA GLU A 607 3.10 -20.69 -1.78
C GLU A 607 2.28 -20.26 -0.57
N ASN A 608 1.37 -21.13 -0.11
CA ASN A 608 0.53 -20.86 1.04
C ASN A 608 1.10 -21.52 2.30
N ASP A 609 1.73 -20.74 3.16
CA ASP A 609 2.09 -21.11 4.55
C ASP A 609 1.12 -20.46 5.57
N ALA A 610 0.01 -19.90 5.08
CA ALA A 610 -1.00 -19.22 5.86
C ALA A 610 -2.27 -20.07 6.06
N VAL A 611 -3.16 -19.61 6.94
CA VAL A 611 -4.56 -20.07 6.97
C VAL A 611 -5.41 -19.02 6.28
N ILE A 612 -6.05 -19.41 5.18
CA ILE A 612 -6.89 -18.53 4.37
C ILE A 612 -8.35 -18.92 4.60
N PHE A 613 -9.12 -18.03 5.23
CA PHE A 613 -10.55 -18.24 5.44
C PHE A 613 -11.39 -17.51 4.40
N PHE A 614 -12.29 -18.22 3.74
CA PHE A 614 -13.32 -17.66 2.88
C PHE A 614 -14.64 -17.64 3.65
N PHE A 615 -15.27 -16.49 3.79
CA PHE A 615 -16.57 -16.39 4.47
C PHE A 615 -17.68 -16.07 3.47
N ALA A 616 -18.85 -16.68 3.71
CA ALA A 616 -20.10 -16.27 3.08
C ALA A 616 -20.61 -14.96 3.68
N ASP A 617 -21.13 -14.05 2.84
CA ASP A 617 -21.86 -12.89 3.33
C ASP A 617 -23.24 -13.35 3.84
N ASN A 618 -23.53 -13.05 5.11
CA ASN A 618 -24.83 -13.38 5.71
C ASN A 618 -25.96 -12.43 5.26
N LEU A 619 -25.68 -11.38 4.47
CA LEU A 619 -26.63 -10.31 4.17
C LEU A 619 -27.45 -10.55 2.90
N ASN A 620 -26.97 -11.35 1.93
CA ASN A 620 -27.65 -11.56 0.65
C ASN A 620 -28.03 -13.03 0.43
N ASN A 621 -29.15 -13.43 1.02
CA ASN A 621 -29.71 -14.78 1.03
C ASN A 621 -30.23 -15.26 -0.36
N ARG A 622 -29.42 -15.15 -1.42
CA ARG A 622 -29.73 -15.71 -2.75
C ARG A 622 -29.02 -17.07 -2.88
N PRO A 623 -29.73 -18.19 -2.70
CA PRO A 623 -29.13 -19.53 -2.68
C PRO A 623 -28.53 -20.01 -4.03
N GLU A 624 -28.52 -19.18 -5.08
CA GLU A 624 -28.05 -19.56 -6.43
C GLU A 624 -26.68 -18.94 -6.80
N ARG A 625 -26.05 -18.14 -5.92
CA ARG A 625 -24.74 -17.54 -6.21
C ARG A 625 -23.77 -17.77 -5.05
N ILE A 626 -22.55 -18.17 -5.40
CA ILE A 626 -21.42 -18.20 -4.49
C ILE A 626 -21.02 -16.73 -4.25
N ASP A 627 -21.06 -16.30 -2.99
CA ASP A 627 -20.80 -14.92 -2.57
C ASP A 627 -19.30 -14.61 -2.59
N THR A 628 -18.45 -15.57 -2.23
CA THR A 628 -17.00 -15.38 -2.22
C THR A 628 -16.32 -16.49 -3.01
N ARG A 629 -15.69 -16.13 -4.13
CA ARG A 629 -15.08 -17.09 -5.07
C ARG A 629 -13.61 -16.82 -5.32
N LEU A 630 -12.88 -17.91 -5.43
CA LEU A 630 -11.54 -17.93 -5.98
C LEU A 630 -11.61 -18.47 -7.42
N PHE A 631 -11.31 -17.62 -8.39
CA PHE A 631 -11.48 -17.90 -9.81
C PHE A 631 -10.16 -18.33 -10.46
N VAL A 632 -10.15 -19.54 -11.02
CA VAL A 632 -9.00 -20.11 -11.75
C VAL A 632 -9.22 -19.92 -13.24
N ALA A 633 -8.36 -19.14 -13.89
CA ALA A 633 -8.49 -18.84 -15.32
C ALA A 633 -8.17 -20.06 -16.21
N ALA A 634 -8.85 -20.15 -17.36
CA ALA A 634 -8.63 -21.23 -18.32
C ALA A 634 -7.21 -21.20 -18.87
N GLY A 635 -6.49 -22.33 -18.78
CA GLY A 635 -5.12 -22.48 -19.28
C GLY A 635 -4.02 -21.81 -18.43
N ASP A 636 -4.34 -21.28 -17.25
CA ASP A 636 -3.36 -20.80 -16.26
C ASP A 636 -3.46 -21.67 -15.00
N PRO A 637 -2.83 -22.86 -14.98
CA PRO A 637 -2.98 -23.80 -13.87
C PRO A 637 -2.46 -23.18 -12.57
N VAL A 638 -3.22 -23.37 -11.49
CA VAL A 638 -2.82 -22.90 -10.16
C VAL A 638 -2.24 -24.06 -9.38
N THR A 639 -1.10 -23.84 -8.72
CA THR A 639 -0.52 -24.80 -7.79
C THR A 639 -0.45 -24.20 -6.41
N PHE A 640 -1.20 -24.75 -5.46
CA PHE A 640 -1.02 -24.48 -4.05
C PHE A 640 0.11 -25.34 -3.50
N SER A 641 1.10 -24.70 -2.89
CA SER A 641 2.22 -25.34 -2.20
C SER A 641 2.35 -24.76 -0.79
N GLY A 642 3.27 -25.27 0.02
CA GLY A 642 3.42 -24.85 1.41
C GLY A 642 2.58 -25.70 2.37
N THR A 643 2.62 -25.32 3.65
CA THR A 643 2.01 -26.07 4.77
C THR A 643 0.70 -25.47 5.27
N GLY A 644 0.23 -24.43 4.60
CA GLY A 644 -0.97 -23.69 4.93
C GLY A 644 -2.26 -24.43 4.58
N SER A 645 -3.37 -23.72 4.75
CA SER A 645 -4.69 -24.24 4.41
C SER A 645 -5.60 -23.19 3.80
N ILE A 646 -6.49 -23.64 2.92
CA ILE A 646 -7.65 -22.91 2.45
C ILE A 646 -8.87 -23.47 3.16
N VAL A 647 -9.60 -22.63 3.87
CA VAL A 647 -10.80 -22.98 4.63
C VAL A 647 -12.01 -22.27 4.02
N LEU A 648 -12.85 -23.04 3.34
CA LEU A 648 -14.15 -22.62 2.85
C LEU A 648 -15.13 -22.63 4.04
N ASN A 649 -15.78 -21.50 4.31
CA ASN A 649 -16.66 -21.33 5.46
C ASN A 649 -18.00 -20.72 5.03
N GLY A 650 -18.77 -21.53 4.31
CA GLY A 650 -20.13 -21.27 3.90
C GLY A 650 -20.43 -21.94 2.57
N THR A 651 -21.64 -22.42 2.37
CA THR A 651 -22.05 -23.05 1.09
C THR A 651 -21.99 -22.07 -0.09
N SER A 652 -21.99 -20.76 0.16
CA SER A 652 -21.72 -19.71 -0.83
C SER A 652 -20.26 -19.26 -0.86
N THR A 653 -19.32 -20.13 -0.47
CA THR A 653 -17.87 -19.92 -0.67
C THR A 653 -17.30 -21.01 -1.55
N GLY A 654 -16.34 -20.70 -2.42
CA GLY A 654 -15.84 -21.72 -3.32
C GLY A 654 -14.64 -21.37 -4.17
N ILE A 655 -14.15 -22.38 -4.88
CA ILE A 655 -13.15 -22.25 -5.94
C ILE A 655 -13.82 -22.65 -7.26
N GLU A 656 -13.78 -21.76 -8.25
CA GLU A 656 -14.46 -21.94 -9.53
C GLU A 656 -13.45 -21.80 -10.67
N GLY A 657 -13.47 -22.75 -11.60
CA GLY A 657 -12.75 -22.62 -12.86
C GLY A 657 -13.55 -21.83 -13.89
N GLU A 658 -12.87 -21.05 -14.73
CA GLU A 658 -13.47 -20.32 -15.86
C GLU A 658 -14.20 -21.26 -16.84
N ASP A 659 -13.59 -22.42 -17.09
CA ASP A 659 -14.15 -23.50 -17.88
C ASP A 659 -13.52 -24.85 -17.46
N GLU A 660 -13.93 -25.93 -18.11
CA GLU A 660 -13.46 -27.30 -17.83
C GLU A 660 -11.95 -27.51 -18.07
N THR A 661 -11.22 -26.50 -18.57
CA THR A 661 -9.76 -26.53 -18.75
C THR A 661 -8.99 -25.81 -17.64
N ALA A 662 -9.69 -25.17 -16.70
CA ALA A 662 -9.10 -24.65 -15.48
C ALA A 662 -8.60 -25.82 -14.61
N SER A 663 -7.38 -25.69 -14.11
CA SER A 663 -6.73 -26.76 -13.34
C SER A 663 -6.11 -26.23 -12.05
N LEU A 664 -6.26 -26.99 -10.99
CA LEU A 664 -5.77 -26.70 -9.65
C LEU A 664 -4.96 -27.89 -9.13
N VAL A 665 -3.79 -27.63 -8.58
CA VAL A 665 -2.97 -28.62 -7.88
C VAL A 665 -2.96 -28.29 -6.39
N ASN A 666 -3.46 -29.19 -5.56
CA ASN A 666 -3.34 -29.10 -4.10
C ASN A 666 -2.08 -29.86 -3.66
N GLY A 667 -0.98 -29.16 -3.41
CA GLY A 667 0.32 -29.76 -3.11
C GLY A 667 0.33 -30.62 -1.84
N ALA A 668 1.29 -31.54 -1.76
CA ALA A 668 1.33 -32.63 -0.77
C ALA A 668 1.24 -32.24 0.72
N ASP A 669 1.72 -31.05 1.08
CA ASP A 669 1.69 -30.56 2.47
C ASP A 669 0.57 -29.53 2.72
N HIS A 670 -0.22 -29.20 1.70
CA HIS A 670 -1.29 -28.20 1.76
C HIS A 670 -2.66 -28.84 2.04
N THR A 671 -3.55 -28.08 2.66
CA THR A 671 -4.93 -28.52 2.95
C THR A 671 -5.95 -27.61 2.29
N ILE A 672 -6.91 -28.19 1.56
CA ILE A 672 -8.15 -27.49 1.15
C ILE A 672 -9.29 -28.12 1.94
N GLY A 673 -10.09 -27.33 2.65
CA GLY A 673 -11.18 -27.90 3.43
C GLY A 673 -12.22 -26.93 3.95
N GLY A 674 -13.12 -27.43 4.80
CA GLY A 674 -14.26 -26.70 5.36
C GLY A 674 -15.60 -27.14 4.75
N HIS A 675 -16.48 -26.19 4.46
CA HIS A 675 -17.76 -26.38 3.77
C HIS A 675 -17.99 -25.25 2.75
N GLY A 676 -18.33 -25.60 1.52
CA GLY A 676 -18.31 -24.71 0.34
C GLY A 676 -18.45 -25.49 -0.96
N GLU A 677 -18.10 -24.88 -2.09
CA GLU A 677 -18.23 -25.48 -3.44
C GLU A 677 -16.91 -25.42 -4.22
N LEU A 678 -16.52 -26.51 -4.87
CA LEU A 678 -15.52 -26.52 -5.94
C LEU A 678 -16.22 -26.86 -7.25
N ARG A 679 -16.00 -26.03 -8.28
CA ARG A 679 -16.82 -26.09 -9.49
C ARG A 679 -16.01 -25.91 -10.77
N THR A 680 -16.28 -26.76 -11.76
CA THR A 680 -15.70 -26.68 -13.12
C THR A 680 -14.16 -26.68 -13.08
N LEU A 681 -13.55 -27.67 -12.43
CA LEU A 681 -12.10 -27.73 -12.21
C LEU A 681 -11.54 -29.14 -12.46
N ASP A 682 -10.34 -29.21 -13.05
CA ASP A 682 -9.47 -30.39 -12.99
C ASP A 682 -8.54 -30.25 -11.78
N ILE A 683 -8.66 -31.13 -10.80
CA ILE A 683 -7.96 -31.06 -9.52
C ILE A 683 -6.96 -32.21 -9.38
N ASP A 684 -5.67 -31.89 -9.30
CA ASP A 684 -4.63 -32.82 -8.85
C ASP A 684 -4.42 -32.65 -7.34
N ASN A 685 -5.04 -33.53 -6.55
CA ASN A 685 -4.95 -33.54 -5.10
C ASN A 685 -3.79 -34.42 -4.63
N ASP A 686 -2.62 -33.81 -4.44
CA ASP A 686 -1.47 -34.42 -3.77
C ASP A 686 -1.55 -34.31 -2.22
N GLY A 687 -2.30 -33.34 -1.70
CA GLY A 687 -2.39 -32.98 -0.29
C GLY A 687 -3.59 -33.57 0.46
N LEU A 688 -4.10 -32.80 1.44
CA LEU A 688 -5.31 -33.14 2.19
C LEU A 688 -6.51 -32.33 1.66
N PHE A 689 -7.55 -33.03 1.24
CA PHE A 689 -8.87 -32.47 1.00
C PHE A 689 -9.77 -32.80 2.20
N LEU A 690 -10.38 -31.81 2.84
CA LEU A 690 -11.04 -31.99 4.14
C LEU A 690 -12.46 -31.39 4.17
N ALA A 691 -13.50 -32.21 4.14
CA ALA A 691 -14.86 -31.77 4.44
C ALA A 691 -15.08 -31.73 5.97
N LEU A 692 -15.50 -30.57 6.51
CA LEU A 692 -15.68 -30.36 7.94
C LEU A 692 -16.87 -29.42 8.25
N GLY A 693 -17.78 -29.88 9.12
CA GLY A 693 -18.78 -29.04 9.79
C GLY A 693 -19.89 -28.48 8.88
N GLY A 694 -20.16 -29.13 7.75
CA GLY A 694 -21.21 -28.73 6.79
C GLY A 694 -21.12 -29.49 5.48
N GLU A 695 -21.76 -28.95 4.45
CA GLU A 695 -21.80 -29.50 3.08
C GLU A 695 -20.62 -28.97 2.24
N MET A 696 -19.89 -29.89 1.60
CA MET A 696 -18.85 -29.59 0.62
C MET A 696 -19.28 -30.12 -0.74
N TYR A 697 -19.45 -29.25 -1.72
CA TYR A 697 -19.90 -29.57 -3.07
C TYR A 697 -18.71 -29.70 -4.03
N LEU A 698 -18.67 -30.75 -4.82
CA LEU A 698 -17.81 -30.92 -5.99
C LEU A 698 -18.72 -30.96 -7.22
N ASN A 699 -18.69 -29.93 -8.07
CA ASN A 699 -19.61 -29.77 -9.20
C ASN A 699 -18.88 -29.66 -10.54
N GLY A 700 -18.95 -30.69 -11.38
CA GLY A 700 -18.20 -30.74 -12.63
C GLY A 700 -16.69 -30.76 -12.39
N VAL A 701 -16.25 -31.51 -11.38
CA VAL A 701 -14.85 -31.65 -10.99
C VAL A 701 -14.30 -32.99 -11.48
N ASP A 702 -13.15 -32.98 -12.15
CA ASP A 702 -12.35 -34.20 -12.35
C ASP A 702 -11.20 -34.15 -11.36
N MET A 703 -11.13 -35.09 -10.41
CA MET A 703 -10.14 -35.08 -9.34
C MET A 703 -9.21 -36.30 -9.44
N ASP A 704 -7.93 -36.07 -9.69
CA ASP A 704 -6.86 -37.04 -9.42
C ASP A 704 -6.46 -36.94 -7.96
N ASN A 705 -6.87 -37.91 -7.15
CA ASN A 705 -6.54 -38.02 -5.74
C ASN A 705 -5.43 -39.05 -5.50
N SER A 706 -4.72 -39.51 -6.54
CA SER A 706 -3.82 -40.67 -6.46
C SER A 706 -2.70 -40.56 -5.42
N SER A 707 -2.22 -39.34 -5.14
CA SER A 707 -1.21 -39.05 -4.12
C SER A 707 -1.77 -38.51 -2.81
N GLY A 708 -3.01 -38.00 -2.83
CA GLY A 708 -3.63 -37.29 -1.72
C GLY A 708 -4.58 -38.14 -0.88
N VAL A 709 -5.23 -37.45 0.05
CA VAL A 709 -6.28 -38.00 0.91
C VAL A 709 -7.47 -37.04 0.90
N MET A 710 -8.65 -37.60 0.70
CA MET A 710 -9.93 -36.94 0.93
C MET A 710 -10.48 -37.43 2.26
N ARG A 711 -10.76 -36.52 3.20
CA ARG A 711 -11.24 -36.85 4.54
C ARG A 711 -12.54 -36.12 4.82
N ILE A 712 -13.49 -36.84 5.39
CA ILE A 712 -14.80 -36.32 5.80
C ILE A 712 -14.92 -36.59 7.30
N ILE A 713 -15.17 -35.55 8.08
CA ILE A 713 -15.14 -35.62 9.55
C ILE A 713 -16.49 -35.25 10.14
N ASP A 714 -16.87 -35.99 11.18
CA ASP A 714 -18.06 -35.83 12.00
C ASP A 714 -19.34 -35.95 11.16
N ASP A 715 -20.20 -34.94 11.14
CA ASP A 715 -21.46 -34.86 10.40
C ASP A 715 -21.31 -34.10 9.07
N ALA A 716 -20.09 -33.98 8.55
CA ALA A 716 -19.84 -33.35 7.27
C ALA A 716 -20.36 -34.21 6.11
N GLU A 717 -20.85 -33.53 5.07
CA GLU A 717 -21.43 -34.13 3.88
C GLU A 717 -20.61 -33.71 2.66
N LEU A 718 -20.11 -34.67 1.89
CA LEU A 718 -19.42 -34.43 0.63
C LEU A 718 -20.36 -34.78 -0.52
N PHE A 719 -20.75 -33.75 -1.28
CA PHE A 719 -21.69 -33.84 -2.38
C PHE A 719 -20.96 -33.85 -3.72
N PHE A 720 -21.24 -34.85 -4.56
CA PHE A 720 -20.63 -35.00 -5.88
C PHE A 720 -21.66 -34.78 -6.98
N GLU A 721 -21.56 -33.69 -7.73
CA GLU A 721 -22.34 -33.44 -8.94
C GLU A 721 -21.40 -33.46 -10.14
N ARG A 722 -21.65 -34.34 -11.12
CA ARG A 722 -20.82 -34.53 -12.34
C ARG A 722 -19.33 -34.67 -12.01
N THR A 723 -19.01 -35.40 -10.94
CA THR A 723 -17.65 -35.46 -10.41
C THR A 723 -17.03 -36.84 -10.61
N THR A 724 -15.78 -36.86 -11.07
CA THR A 724 -14.94 -38.07 -11.10
C THR A 724 -13.84 -37.94 -10.06
N VAL A 725 -13.64 -38.99 -9.25
CA VAL A 725 -12.50 -39.09 -8.32
C VAL A 725 -11.69 -40.32 -8.68
N SER A 726 -10.41 -40.13 -8.97
CA SER A 726 -9.50 -41.20 -9.36
C SER A 726 -8.35 -41.37 -8.35
N GLY A 727 -8.06 -42.61 -7.96
CA GLY A 727 -6.98 -42.94 -7.04
C GLY A 727 -7.19 -42.50 -5.58
N GLY A 728 -6.15 -42.69 -4.77
CA GLY A 728 -6.08 -42.15 -3.41
C GLY A 728 -6.93 -42.85 -2.37
N THR A 729 -7.14 -42.15 -1.26
CA THR A 729 -7.98 -42.59 -0.15
C THR A 729 -9.11 -41.59 0.10
N ILE A 730 -10.34 -42.10 0.28
CA ILE A 730 -11.47 -41.39 0.88
C ILE A 730 -11.67 -41.97 2.29
N GLU A 731 -11.47 -41.15 3.31
CA GLU A 731 -11.52 -41.53 4.73
C GLU A 731 -12.71 -40.87 5.42
N GLY A 732 -13.64 -41.67 5.94
CA GLY A 732 -14.74 -41.19 6.78
C GLY A 732 -14.44 -41.35 8.27
N ILE A 733 -14.52 -40.26 9.04
CA ILE A 733 -14.34 -40.26 10.50
C ILE A 733 -15.63 -39.77 11.15
N GLY A 734 -16.36 -40.64 11.85
CA GLY A 734 -17.64 -40.27 12.48
C GLY A 734 -18.83 -40.67 11.63
N GLU A 735 -19.82 -39.79 11.50
CA GLU A 735 -21.03 -39.95 10.68
C GLU A 735 -20.82 -39.29 9.30
N ALA A 736 -19.67 -39.59 8.68
CA ALA A 736 -19.22 -38.96 7.44
C ALA A 736 -20.08 -39.41 6.26
N THR A 737 -20.66 -38.45 5.52
CA THR A 737 -21.62 -38.74 4.45
C THR A 737 -21.06 -38.42 3.06
N LEU A 738 -21.27 -39.32 2.11
CA LEU A 738 -21.13 -39.10 0.67
C LEU A 738 -22.53 -39.03 0.05
N ASP A 739 -22.79 -37.99 -0.74
CA ASP A 739 -24.04 -37.80 -1.48
C ASP A 739 -23.71 -37.50 -2.96
N ALA A 740 -24.50 -38.00 -3.92
CA ALA A 740 -24.26 -37.76 -5.35
C ALA A 740 -25.55 -37.83 -6.20
N PRO A 741 -26.21 -36.72 -6.56
CA PRO A 741 -27.56 -36.71 -7.11
C PRO A 741 -27.69 -37.51 -8.43
N VAL A 742 -28.83 -38.19 -8.60
CA VAL A 742 -29.08 -39.22 -9.63
C VAL A 742 -28.89 -38.73 -11.06
N GLU A 743 -29.22 -37.46 -11.34
CA GLU A 743 -29.14 -36.97 -12.71
C GLU A 743 -27.68 -36.82 -13.20
N ASP A 744 -26.70 -36.88 -12.29
CA ASP A 744 -25.33 -36.42 -12.54
C ASP A 744 -24.30 -37.09 -11.58
N GLY A 745 -24.47 -38.38 -11.26
CA GLY A 745 -23.77 -39.09 -10.17
C GLY A 745 -22.22 -39.04 -10.11
N ALA A 746 -21.65 -39.61 -9.04
CA ALA A 746 -20.21 -39.64 -8.79
C ALA A 746 -19.55 -40.85 -9.46
N THR A 747 -18.38 -40.66 -10.09
CA THR A 747 -17.56 -41.76 -10.61
C THR A 747 -16.31 -41.96 -9.74
N LEU A 748 -16.16 -43.14 -9.12
CA LEU A 748 -14.95 -43.53 -8.38
C LEU A 748 -14.09 -44.50 -9.19
N VAL A 749 -12.83 -44.15 -9.43
CA VAL A 749 -11.88 -44.94 -10.23
C VAL A 749 -10.63 -45.28 -9.43
N GLY A 750 -10.41 -46.54 -9.03
CA GLY A 750 -9.16 -46.91 -8.35
C GLY A 750 -9.01 -46.35 -6.92
N VAL A 751 -10.11 -46.00 -6.26
CA VAL A 751 -10.12 -45.35 -4.94
C VAL A 751 -10.02 -46.38 -3.81
N THR A 752 -9.39 -46.01 -2.70
CA THR A 752 -9.44 -46.74 -1.42
C THR A 752 -10.41 -46.06 -0.47
N LEU A 753 -11.36 -46.80 0.11
CA LEU A 753 -12.27 -46.30 1.14
C LEU A 753 -11.79 -46.74 2.52
N GLU A 754 -11.72 -45.83 3.49
CA GLU A 754 -11.37 -46.11 4.89
C GLU A 754 -12.36 -45.49 5.88
N GLY A 755 -12.46 -46.07 7.08
CA GLY A 755 -13.29 -45.54 8.17
C GLY A 755 -14.76 -45.96 8.10
N VAL A 756 -15.67 -45.06 8.42
CA VAL A 756 -17.13 -45.26 8.32
C VAL A 756 -17.67 -44.22 7.35
N LEU A 757 -18.33 -44.67 6.28
CA LEU A 757 -18.87 -43.81 5.22
C LEU A 757 -20.35 -44.12 5.06
N LEU A 758 -21.19 -43.11 5.27
CA LEU A 758 -22.61 -43.16 4.98
C LEU A 758 -22.81 -42.71 3.54
N ILE A 759 -23.59 -43.47 2.77
CA ILE A 759 -24.05 -43.05 1.45
C ILE A 759 -25.51 -42.63 1.62
N ASP A 760 -25.80 -41.33 1.57
CA ASP A 760 -27.17 -40.84 1.76
C ASP A 760 -28.05 -41.24 0.56
N GLY A 761 -29.25 -41.74 0.82
CA GLY A 761 -30.22 -42.19 -0.17
C GLY A 761 -31.09 -41.10 -0.78
N GLY A 762 -30.78 -39.82 -0.53
CA GLY A 762 -31.53 -38.69 -1.04
C GLY A 762 -31.69 -38.66 -2.57
N SER A 763 -30.67 -39.10 -3.31
CA SER A 763 -30.65 -39.25 -4.76
C SER A 763 -29.31 -39.86 -5.22
N THR A 764 -28.68 -40.80 -4.51
CA THR A 764 -27.27 -41.08 -4.78
C THR A 764 -27.00 -42.13 -5.85
N ASP A 765 -26.34 -41.75 -6.96
CA ASP A 765 -25.74 -42.67 -7.95
C ASP A 765 -24.21 -42.72 -7.77
N LEU A 766 -23.72 -43.75 -7.08
CA LEU A 766 -22.29 -44.00 -6.96
C LEU A 766 -21.82 -45.00 -8.03
N LEU A 767 -21.21 -44.50 -9.09
CA LEU A 767 -20.64 -45.31 -10.18
C LEU A 767 -19.20 -45.71 -9.85
N VAL A 768 -18.92 -47.02 -9.86
CA VAL A 768 -17.58 -47.56 -9.65
C VAL A 768 -16.99 -48.13 -10.94
N VAL A 769 -15.79 -47.68 -11.27
CA VAL A 769 -15.05 -48.10 -12.48
C VAL A 769 -13.74 -48.78 -12.06
N GLY A 770 -13.62 -50.06 -12.42
CA GLY A 770 -12.41 -50.84 -12.18
C GLY A 770 -12.26 -51.38 -10.75
N GLU A 771 -11.12 -51.14 -10.11
CA GLU A 771 -10.84 -51.63 -8.76
C GLU A 771 -11.24 -50.60 -7.70
N LEU A 772 -11.96 -51.02 -6.67
CA LEU A 772 -12.27 -50.25 -5.46
C LEU A 772 -11.69 -51.01 -4.26
N ALA A 773 -10.83 -50.39 -3.46
CA ALA A 773 -10.33 -51.00 -2.23
C ALA A 773 -11.18 -50.55 -1.04
N ASN A 774 -12.20 -51.32 -0.66
CA ASN A 774 -13.02 -51.01 0.50
C ASN A 774 -12.41 -51.59 1.78
N ASN A 775 -11.79 -50.74 2.59
CA ASN A 775 -11.38 -51.03 3.97
C ASN A 775 -12.31 -50.35 5.00
N ALA A 776 -13.34 -49.65 4.54
CA ALA A 776 -14.34 -48.95 5.35
C ALA A 776 -15.54 -49.83 5.68
N GLU A 777 -16.34 -49.38 6.64
CA GLU A 777 -17.75 -49.74 6.74
C GLU A 777 -18.56 -48.72 5.93
N VAL A 778 -18.99 -49.13 4.73
CA VAL A 778 -19.82 -48.31 3.84
C VAL A 778 -21.28 -48.67 4.10
N VAL A 779 -22.05 -47.74 4.64
CA VAL A 779 -23.47 -47.93 4.96
C VAL A 779 -24.31 -47.17 3.95
N PHE A 780 -25.16 -47.88 3.22
CA PHE A 780 -26.16 -47.26 2.36
C PHE A 780 -27.40 -47.00 3.20
N GLU A 781 -27.59 -45.74 3.59
CA GLU A 781 -28.70 -45.35 4.45
C GLU A 781 -29.95 -45.00 3.64
N ARG A 782 -31.11 -45.41 4.16
CA ARG A 782 -32.39 -44.89 3.70
C ARG A 782 -32.71 -43.61 4.47
N ASP A 783 -32.59 -42.46 3.83
CA ASP A 783 -33.04 -41.22 4.46
C ASP A 783 -34.56 -41.21 4.65
N THR A 784 -34.98 -41.17 5.92
CA THR A 784 -36.39 -41.12 6.32
C THR A 784 -36.90 -39.71 6.55
N LEU A 785 -36.04 -38.67 6.47
CA LEU A 785 -36.34 -37.31 6.91
C LEU A 785 -36.30 -36.25 5.78
N ARG A 786 -35.34 -36.26 4.84
CA ARG A 786 -35.29 -35.32 3.68
C ARG A 786 -36.06 -35.85 2.48
N ASN A 787 -36.15 -37.17 2.31
CA ASN A 787 -36.69 -37.83 1.11
C ASN A 787 -38.22 -37.87 0.98
N ARG A 788 -38.94 -36.83 1.44
CA ARG A 788 -40.41 -36.81 1.48
C ARG A 788 -41.07 -36.64 0.10
N PHE A 789 -40.30 -36.54 -0.99
CA PHE A 789 -40.84 -36.16 -2.30
C PHE A 789 -40.64 -37.15 -3.45
N ASP A 790 -39.52 -37.89 -3.56
CA ASP A 790 -39.20 -38.48 -4.88
C ASP A 790 -39.11 -40.02 -4.91
N GLY A 791 -39.04 -40.69 -3.76
CA GLY A 791 -39.01 -42.16 -3.69
C GLY A 791 -37.82 -42.77 -4.42
N VAL A 792 -36.73 -42.01 -4.52
CA VAL A 792 -35.45 -42.43 -5.10
C VAL A 792 -34.63 -43.09 -4.00
N ASP A 793 -34.06 -44.24 -4.36
CA ASP A 793 -33.32 -45.14 -3.49
C ASP A 793 -31.80 -44.89 -3.65
N SER A 794 -30.96 -45.24 -2.67
CA SER A 794 -29.50 -45.17 -2.82
C SER A 794 -29.04 -46.24 -3.83
N ARG A 795 -28.20 -45.85 -4.79
CA ARG A 795 -27.77 -46.73 -5.88
C ARG A 795 -26.25 -46.89 -5.91
N PHE A 796 -25.83 -48.15 -6.00
CA PHE A 796 -24.45 -48.53 -6.27
C PHE A 796 -24.38 -49.07 -7.71
N ALA A 797 -23.79 -48.29 -8.61
CA ALA A 797 -23.76 -48.60 -10.03
C ALA A 797 -22.38 -49.11 -10.49
N VAL A 798 -22.40 -49.99 -11.48
CA VAL A 798 -21.20 -50.42 -12.22
C VAL A 798 -21.46 -50.25 -13.72
N ASN A 799 -20.48 -49.71 -14.44
CA ASN A 799 -20.57 -49.50 -15.88
C ASN A 799 -20.88 -50.81 -16.64
N ALA A 800 -21.80 -50.72 -17.60
CA ALA A 800 -22.17 -51.84 -18.45
C ALA A 800 -20.96 -52.42 -19.20
N GLY A 801 -20.77 -53.73 -19.12
CA GLY A 801 -19.65 -54.44 -19.76
C GLY A 801 -18.30 -54.35 -19.03
N GLU A 802 -18.23 -53.63 -17.91
CA GLU A 802 -17.03 -53.57 -17.06
C GLU A 802 -17.10 -54.55 -15.89
N VAL A 803 -15.94 -54.81 -15.29
CA VAL A 803 -15.80 -55.62 -14.08
C VAL A 803 -15.35 -54.69 -12.96
N ALA A 804 -16.25 -54.41 -12.01
CA ALA A 804 -15.90 -53.76 -10.77
C ALA A 804 -15.39 -54.82 -9.78
N THR A 805 -14.21 -54.62 -9.22
CA THR A 805 -13.66 -55.48 -8.18
C THR A 805 -13.58 -54.70 -6.87
N ILE A 806 -14.36 -55.10 -5.88
CA ILE A 806 -14.26 -54.56 -4.52
C ILE A 806 -13.28 -55.42 -3.74
N SER A 807 -12.09 -54.90 -3.50
CA SER A 807 -11.06 -55.51 -2.65
C SER A 807 -11.09 -54.90 -1.24
N GLY A 808 -10.17 -55.31 -0.36
CA GLY A 808 -10.08 -54.79 1.02
C GLY A 808 -10.82 -55.65 2.06
N SER A 809 -10.74 -55.23 3.32
CA SER A 809 -11.31 -55.94 4.47
C SER A 809 -12.58 -55.29 5.06
N GLY A 810 -13.07 -54.26 4.39
CA GLY A 810 -14.25 -53.51 4.80
C GLY A 810 -15.56 -54.26 4.58
N SER A 811 -16.65 -53.57 4.85
CA SER A 811 -18.01 -54.04 4.61
C SER A 811 -18.83 -53.03 3.84
N MET A 812 -19.73 -53.55 3.01
CA MET A 812 -20.85 -52.82 2.43
C MET A 812 -22.11 -53.28 3.16
N LEU A 813 -22.73 -52.38 3.92
CA LEU A 813 -23.97 -52.60 4.65
C LEU A 813 -25.11 -51.88 3.94
N THR A 814 -26.11 -52.62 3.50
CA THR A 814 -27.34 -52.06 2.95
C THR A 814 -28.41 -52.09 4.06
N ASP A 815 -28.55 -50.99 4.79
CA ASP A 815 -29.43 -50.91 5.96
C ASP A 815 -30.80 -50.36 5.56
N GLY A 816 -31.72 -51.25 5.15
CA GLY A 816 -32.99 -50.83 4.55
C GLY A 816 -34.18 -51.75 4.83
N ILE A 817 -34.99 -51.41 5.85
CA ILE A 817 -36.21 -52.11 6.31
C ILE A 817 -37.34 -52.23 5.23
N ALA A 818 -37.13 -51.78 3.99
CA ALA A 818 -37.94 -52.15 2.82
C ALA A 818 -37.35 -51.59 1.52
N THR A 819 -37.00 -52.46 0.57
CA THR A 819 -36.86 -52.23 -0.89
C THR A 819 -35.95 -51.11 -1.39
N GLY A 820 -35.17 -50.43 -0.54
CA GLY A 820 -34.63 -49.09 -0.85
C GLY A 820 -33.16 -48.99 -1.27
N PHE A 821 -32.51 -50.11 -1.58
CA PHE A 821 -31.18 -50.10 -2.19
C PHE A 821 -31.29 -50.79 -3.55
N GLU A 822 -30.86 -50.11 -4.62
CA GLU A 822 -30.83 -50.66 -5.97
C GLU A 822 -29.39 -50.64 -6.50
N GLY A 823 -28.70 -51.77 -6.47
CA GLY A 823 -27.47 -51.96 -7.22
C GLY A 823 -27.80 -52.16 -8.70
N GLU A 824 -27.80 -51.11 -9.52
CA GLU A 824 -28.22 -51.15 -10.93
C GLU A 824 -27.01 -51.09 -11.90
N VAL A 825 -27.20 -51.61 -13.10
CA VAL A 825 -26.28 -51.40 -14.23
C VAL A 825 -26.84 -50.27 -15.09
N GLU A 826 -26.03 -49.26 -15.38
CA GLU A 826 -26.39 -48.16 -16.27
C GLU A 826 -26.97 -48.70 -17.60
N GLU A 827 -28.09 -48.14 -18.08
CA GLU A 827 -28.87 -48.70 -19.21
C GLU A 827 -28.02 -49.00 -20.45
N GLY A 828 -27.67 -50.28 -20.64
CA GLY A 828 -26.84 -50.77 -21.74
C GLY A 828 -26.94 -52.29 -21.85
N VAL A 829 -26.90 -52.82 -23.08
CA VAL A 829 -27.25 -54.23 -23.40
C VAL A 829 -26.32 -55.31 -22.83
N ASP A 830 -25.23 -54.95 -22.16
CA ASP A 830 -24.27 -55.87 -21.57
C ASP A 830 -24.31 -55.79 -20.04
N ARG A 831 -24.40 -56.95 -19.36
CA ARG A 831 -24.42 -57.02 -17.89
C ARG A 831 -23.09 -56.54 -17.31
N ALA A 832 -23.14 -55.70 -16.27
CA ALA A 832 -21.96 -55.41 -15.47
C ALA A 832 -21.66 -56.58 -14.52
N ARG A 833 -20.40 -56.67 -14.09
CA ARG A 833 -19.96 -57.72 -13.16
C ARG A 833 -19.33 -57.10 -11.93
N LEU A 834 -19.80 -57.51 -10.76
CA LEU A 834 -19.24 -57.18 -9.46
C LEU A 834 -18.47 -58.39 -8.89
N VAL A 835 -17.23 -58.17 -8.49
CA VAL A 835 -16.41 -59.16 -7.77
C VAL A 835 -16.17 -58.67 -6.35
N SER A 836 -16.73 -59.36 -5.35
CA SER A 836 -16.47 -59.09 -3.93
C SER A 836 -15.28 -59.90 -3.47
N GLY A 837 -14.15 -59.24 -3.19
CA GLY A 837 -12.87 -59.88 -2.88
C GLY A 837 -12.87 -60.69 -1.58
N ALA A 838 -11.90 -61.59 -1.45
CA ALA A 838 -11.87 -62.63 -0.41
C ALA A 838 -11.93 -62.18 1.06
N SER A 839 -11.64 -60.91 1.36
CA SER A 839 -11.71 -60.34 2.72
C SER A 839 -12.86 -59.35 2.91
N HIS A 840 -13.59 -59.02 1.84
CA HIS A 840 -14.68 -58.05 1.87
C HIS A 840 -15.98 -58.71 2.35
N THR A 841 -16.88 -57.91 2.94
CA THR A 841 -18.21 -58.36 3.36
C THR A 841 -19.31 -57.54 2.69
N ILE A 842 -20.28 -58.19 2.06
CA ILE A 842 -21.54 -57.57 1.64
C ILE A 842 -22.62 -58.04 2.62
N ALA A 843 -23.32 -57.11 3.27
CA ALA A 843 -24.30 -57.39 4.30
C ALA A 843 -25.55 -56.51 4.18
N GLY A 844 -26.66 -56.96 4.77
CA GLY A 844 -27.91 -56.19 4.85
C GLY A 844 -28.95 -56.62 3.81
N SER A 845 -29.89 -55.72 3.52
CA SER A 845 -31.05 -55.94 2.67
C SER A 845 -31.12 -54.96 1.49
N GLY A 846 -31.76 -55.34 0.40
CA GLY A 846 -31.76 -54.52 -0.82
C GLY A 846 -31.95 -55.34 -2.09
N ALA A 847 -31.81 -54.69 -3.24
CA ALA A 847 -31.91 -55.32 -4.55
C ALA A 847 -30.64 -55.06 -5.38
N PHE A 848 -30.12 -56.08 -6.05
CA PHE A 848 -29.16 -55.95 -7.14
C PHE A 848 -29.86 -56.29 -8.45
N VAL A 849 -29.87 -55.36 -9.40
CA VAL A 849 -30.61 -55.44 -10.67
C VAL A 849 -29.62 -55.42 -11.82
N ASN A 850 -29.71 -56.41 -12.72
CA ASN A 850 -28.85 -56.58 -13.89
C ASN A 850 -27.33 -56.74 -13.62
N LEU A 851 -26.92 -57.06 -12.39
CA LEU A 851 -25.53 -57.13 -11.95
C LEU A 851 -25.08 -58.58 -11.69
N GLU A 852 -24.08 -59.08 -12.41
CA GLU A 852 -23.49 -60.39 -12.12
C GLU A 852 -22.58 -60.31 -10.88
N LEU A 853 -22.91 -61.04 -9.81
CA LEU A 853 -22.09 -61.09 -8.60
C LEU A 853 -21.18 -62.33 -8.58
N THR A 854 -19.87 -62.12 -8.48
CA THR A 854 -18.90 -63.14 -8.03
C THR A 854 -18.49 -62.81 -6.60
N ASN A 855 -18.95 -63.58 -5.62
CA ASN A 855 -18.56 -63.39 -4.23
C ASN A 855 -17.39 -64.32 -3.87
N GLU A 856 -16.23 -63.73 -3.59
CA GLU A 856 -15.05 -64.41 -3.02
C GLU A 856 -14.95 -64.21 -1.50
N GLY A 857 -15.57 -63.16 -0.95
CA GLY A 857 -15.59 -62.82 0.47
C GLY A 857 -16.79 -63.36 1.24
N THR A 858 -17.34 -62.55 2.15
CA THR A 858 -18.54 -62.88 2.94
C THR A 858 -19.79 -62.22 2.35
N LEU A 859 -20.81 -63.01 2.05
CA LEU A 859 -22.15 -62.51 1.73
C LEU A 859 -23.07 -62.82 2.93
N ARG A 860 -23.64 -61.78 3.53
CA ARG A 860 -24.42 -61.82 4.77
C ARG A 860 -25.76 -61.10 4.58
N PRO A 861 -26.71 -61.70 3.84
CA PRO A 861 -27.98 -61.05 3.59
C PRO A 861 -28.83 -60.97 4.87
N GLY A 862 -29.68 -59.95 4.92
CA GLY A 862 -30.57 -59.65 6.03
C GLY A 862 -29.91 -58.88 7.19
N ASP A 863 -30.75 -58.47 8.13
CA ASP A 863 -30.37 -57.90 9.41
C ASP A 863 -29.96 -58.99 10.42
N ASP A 864 -29.49 -58.58 11.60
CA ASP A 864 -29.10 -59.52 12.67
C ASP A 864 -30.33 -60.30 13.23
N ASP A 865 -31.55 -59.85 12.94
CA ASP A 865 -32.81 -60.53 13.28
C ASP A 865 -33.26 -61.54 12.19
N GLY A 866 -32.58 -61.57 11.04
CA GLY A 866 -32.84 -62.53 9.95
C GLY A 866 -34.20 -62.37 9.28
N THR A 867 -34.75 -61.16 9.26
CA THR A 867 -36.10 -60.85 8.74
C THR A 867 -36.09 -60.15 7.38
N GLU A 868 -34.96 -59.56 7.00
CA GLU A 868 -34.84 -58.82 5.74
C GLU A 868 -34.22 -59.66 4.62
N GLU A 869 -34.52 -59.27 3.38
CA GLU A 869 -34.19 -60.01 2.17
C GLU A 869 -33.21 -59.23 1.29
N LEU A 870 -32.24 -59.96 0.72
CA LEU A 870 -31.39 -59.46 -0.35
C LEU A 870 -31.81 -60.10 -1.67
N THR A 871 -32.30 -59.29 -2.61
CA THR A 871 -32.86 -59.76 -3.89
C THR A 871 -31.88 -59.51 -5.04
N PHE A 872 -31.75 -60.45 -5.95
CA PHE A 872 -30.95 -60.35 -7.18
C PHE A 872 -31.86 -60.55 -8.39
N THR A 873 -32.14 -59.47 -9.13
CA THR A 873 -33.03 -59.46 -10.30
C THR A 873 -32.21 -59.40 -11.60
N ALA A 874 -32.55 -60.24 -12.57
CA ALA A 874 -31.80 -60.60 -13.77
C ALA A 874 -30.30 -60.93 -13.58
N SER A 875 -29.89 -61.35 -12.38
CA SER A 875 -28.50 -61.26 -11.90
C SER A 875 -27.95 -62.63 -11.48
N PRO A 876 -26.98 -63.22 -12.22
CA PRO A 876 -26.31 -64.45 -11.78
C PRO A 876 -25.45 -64.22 -10.54
N ILE A 877 -25.40 -65.22 -9.66
CA ILE A 877 -24.59 -65.22 -8.44
C ILE A 877 -23.63 -66.40 -8.47
N THR A 878 -22.33 -66.14 -8.30
CA THR A 878 -21.31 -67.17 -8.13
C THR A 878 -20.65 -67.03 -6.76
N MET A 879 -20.81 -68.04 -5.91
CA MET A 879 -20.10 -68.17 -4.64
C MET A 879 -18.77 -68.90 -4.90
N ALA A 880 -17.64 -68.20 -4.83
CA ALA A 880 -16.34 -68.79 -5.13
C ALA A 880 -15.87 -69.75 -4.02
N ALA A 881 -14.93 -70.65 -4.36
CA ALA A 881 -14.29 -71.51 -3.38
C ALA A 881 -13.54 -70.68 -2.34
N GLY A 882 -13.84 -70.88 -1.06
CA GLY A 882 -13.30 -70.09 0.05
C GLY A 882 -14.15 -68.89 0.49
N SER A 883 -15.19 -68.51 -0.28
CA SER A 883 -16.18 -67.52 0.16
C SER A 883 -17.01 -68.04 1.34
N THR A 884 -17.71 -67.14 2.03
CA THR A 884 -18.65 -67.47 3.10
C THR A 884 -20.03 -66.92 2.79
N TYR A 885 -21.06 -67.76 2.88
CA TYR A 885 -22.45 -67.35 2.91
C TYR A 885 -22.95 -67.44 4.35
N ARG A 886 -23.07 -66.29 5.03
CA ARG A 886 -23.48 -66.23 6.44
C ARG A 886 -24.94 -65.83 6.55
N VAL A 887 -25.73 -66.59 7.30
CA VAL A 887 -27.15 -66.29 7.50
C VAL A 887 -27.49 -66.32 8.98
N TYR A 888 -28.15 -65.28 9.48
CA TYR A 888 -28.74 -65.26 10.80
C TYR A 888 -30.12 -65.92 10.78
N THR A 889 -30.36 -66.78 11.75
CA THR A 889 -31.59 -67.60 11.84
C THR A 889 -32.41 -67.21 13.05
N ALA A 890 -33.70 -66.96 12.81
CA ALA A 890 -34.75 -66.61 13.77
C ALA A 890 -36.06 -67.36 13.44
N GLU A 891 -37.13 -67.18 14.22
CA GLU A 891 -38.40 -67.93 14.06
C GLU A 891 -39.04 -67.81 12.67
N ASN A 892 -38.78 -66.73 11.92
CA ASN A 892 -39.41 -66.45 10.63
C ASN A 892 -38.41 -66.33 9.47
N THR A 893 -37.17 -66.80 9.62
CA THR A 893 -36.16 -66.70 8.55
C THR A 893 -36.57 -67.52 7.32
N SER A 894 -36.88 -66.82 6.24
CA SER A 894 -37.29 -67.39 4.96
C SER A 894 -36.94 -66.42 3.84
N GLY A 895 -36.35 -66.92 2.75
CA GLY A 895 -36.03 -66.10 1.57
C GLY A 895 -34.95 -65.06 1.80
N VAL A 896 -33.96 -65.33 2.67
CA VAL A 896 -32.95 -64.30 3.01
C VAL A 896 -32.15 -63.83 1.77
N LEU A 897 -31.92 -64.72 0.80
CA LEU A 897 -31.40 -64.38 -0.52
C LEU A 897 -32.35 -64.88 -1.62
N GLU A 898 -32.93 -63.98 -2.40
CA GLU A 898 -33.72 -64.32 -3.58
C GLU A 898 -32.94 -63.97 -4.85
N SER A 899 -32.93 -64.85 -5.85
CA SER A 899 -32.34 -64.56 -7.16
C SER A 899 -33.22 -65.07 -8.29
N ASP A 900 -33.55 -64.26 -9.28
CA ASP A 900 -34.15 -64.79 -10.51
C ASP A 900 -33.09 -65.34 -11.50
N GLY A 901 -31.80 -65.09 -11.24
CA GLY A 901 -30.64 -65.54 -12.01
C GLY A 901 -30.15 -66.95 -11.64
N GLU A 902 -29.10 -67.39 -12.33
CA GLU A 902 -28.42 -68.66 -11.99
C GLU A 902 -27.56 -68.45 -10.74
N VAL A 903 -27.69 -69.35 -9.76
CA VAL A 903 -26.88 -69.33 -8.54
C VAL A 903 -25.94 -70.54 -8.53
N SER A 904 -24.64 -70.30 -8.53
CA SER A 904 -23.60 -71.33 -8.42
C SER A 904 -22.99 -71.33 -7.02
N LEU A 905 -23.16 -72.42 -6.28
CA LEU A 905 -22.71 -72.57 -4.90
C LEU A 905 -21.27 -73.11 -4.82
N GLY A 906 -20.50 -72.55 -3.89
CA GLY A 906 -19.16 -72.94 -3.44
C GLY A 906 -18.89 -72.33 -2.07
N GLY A 907 -17.70 -72.54 -1.49
CA GLY A 907 -17.33 -71.91 -0.21
C GLY A 907 -18.02 -72.51 1.01
N THR A 908 -18.18 -71.73 2.08
CA THR A 908 -18.72 -72.18 3.37
C THR A 908 -20.11 -71.60 3.61
N LEU A 909 -21.10 -72.44 3.94
CA LEU A 909 -22.35 -71.99 4.54
C LEU A 909 -22.14 -71.80 6.06
N ASP A 910 -22.37 -70.61 6.60
CA ASP A 910 -22.23 -70.30 8.02
C ASP A 910 -23.61 -69.91 8.61
N LEU A 911 -24.23 -70.83 9.36
CA LEU A 911 -25.52 -70.56 10.00
C LEU A 911 -25.32 -70.06 11.44
N VAL A 912 -25.69 -68.81 11.66
CA VAL A 912 -25.60 -68.15 12.96
C VAL A 912 -26.99 -68.02 13.55
N ARG A 913 -27.14 -68.26 14.86
CA ARG A 913 -28.40 -68.01 15.57
C ARG A 913 -28.52 -66.51 15.85
N ALA A 914 -29.65 -65.91 15.52
CA ALA A 914 -29.96 -64.54 15.94
C ALA A 914 -29.95 -64.43 17.47
N GLU A 915 -29.64 -63.25 18.00
CA GLU A 915 -29.58 -63.07 19.46
C GLU A 915 -30.93 -63.40 20.11
N GLY A 916 -30.91 -64.27 21.13
CA GLY A 916 -32.13 -64.70 21.82
C GLY A 916 -32.93 -65.81 21.13
N TYR A 917 -32.51 -66.27 19.95
CA TYR A 917 -33.14 -67.40 19.27
C TYR A 917 -32.55 -68.76 19.71
N GLU A 918 -33.38 -69.56 20.38
CA GLU A 918 -33.03 -70.90 20.88
C GLU A 918 -34.07 -71.93 20.44
N PRO A 919 -33.89 -72.59 19.27
CA PRO A 919 -34.85 -73.56 18.77
C PRO A 919 -34.93 -74.78 19.69
N THR A 920 -36.15 -75.08 20.16
CA THR A 920 -36.43 -76.22 21.06
C THR A 920 -36.81 -77.50 20.33
N GLU A 921 -37.05 -77.41 19.02
CA GLU A 921 -37.38 -78.51 18.12
C GLU A 921 -36.58 -78.36 16.82
N PRO A 922 -36.37 -79.43 16.04
CA PRO A 922 -35.78 -79.32 14.72
C PRO A 922 -36.51 -78.27 13.87
N VAL A 923 -35.76 -77.38 13.25
CA VAL A 923 -36.30 -76.25 12.47
C VAL A 923 -35.54 -76.13 11.16
N SER A 924 -36.27 -75.82 10.09
CA SER A 924 -35.72 -75.60 8.75
C SER A 924 -35.99 -74.18 8.28
N PHE A 925 -35.03 -73.60 7.59
CA PHE A 925 -35.04 -72.27 7.02
C PHE A 925 -34.82 -72.38 5.52
N GLU A 926 -35.63 -71.68 4.73
CA GLU A 926 -35.34 -71.47 3.32
C GLU A 926 -34.40 -70.28 3.21
N ILE A 927 -33.09 -70.55 3.11
CA ILE A 927 -32.06 -69.51 3.20
C ILE A 927 -31.71 -68.89 1.86
N MET A 928 -32.15 -69.50 0.76
CA MET A 928 -31.92 -69.01 -0.60
C MET A 928 -33.00 -69.55 -1.53
N THR A 929 -33.52 -68.71 -2.42
CA THR A 929 -34.48 -69.09 -3.46
C THR A 929 -33.97 -68.66 -4.84
N SER A 930 -34.29 -69.45 -5.86
CA SER A 930 -34.11 -69.04 -7.25
C SER A 930 -35.37 -69.29 -8.08
N SER A 931 -35.93 -68.21 -8.64
CA SER A 931 -37.23 -68.24 -9.30
C SER A 931 -37.15 -68.63 -10.79
N SER A 932 -36.04 -68.36 -11.50
CA SER A 932 -35.91 -68.70 -12.93
C SER A 932 -34.57 -69.21 -13.44
N GLY A 933 -33.42 -68.85 -12.85
CA GLY A 933 -32.10 -69.29 -13.34
C GLY A 933 -31.62 -70.63 -12.78
N GLY A 934 -32.07 -70.98 -11.58
CA GLY A 934 -31.80 -72.25 -10.92
C GLY A 934 -30.52 -72.26 -10.09
N ILE A 935 -30.44 -73.18 -9.13
CA ILE A 935 -29.31 -73.34 -8.20
C ILE A 935 -28.49 -74.57 -8.59
N THR A 936 -27.18 -74.39 -8.74
CA THR A 936 -26.21 -75.44 -9.07
C THR A 936 -25.05 -75.46 -8.07
N GLY A 937 -24.28 -76.55 -8.05
CA GLY A 937 -23.17 -76.71 -7.10
C GLY A 937 -23.61 -77.07 -5.66
N ARG A 938 -22.66 -77.00 -4.72
CA ARG A 938 -22.86 -77.23 -3.27
C ARG A 938 -21.84 -76.41 -2.50
N PHE A 939 -22.12 -76.10 -1.23
CA PHE A 939 -21.13 -75.53 -0.33
C PHE A 939 -20.03 -76.56 -0.04
N ASP A 940 -18.76 -76.12 -0.08
CA ASP A 940 -17.56 -76.90 0.22
C ASP A 940 -17.46 -77.26 1.72
N ALA A 941 -18.01 -76.41 2.58
CA ALA A 941 -18.06 -76.61 4.03
C ALA A 941 -19.34 -76.05 4.64
N VAL A 942 -19.65 -76.50 5.84
CA VAL A 942 -20.75 -75.98 6.66
C VAL A 942 -20.19 -75.63 8.04
N ALA A 943 -20.40 -74.39 8.43
CA ALA A 943 -20.15 -73.84 9.76
C ALA A 943 -21.48 -73.42 10.41
N GLY A 944 -21.43 -73.19 11.71
CA GLY A 944 -22.56 -72.67 12.46
C GLY A 944 -22.52 -73.12 13.92
N ASP A 945 -23.39 -72.52 14.73
CA ASP A 945 -23.53 -72.79 16.15
C ASP A 945 -24.92 -73.38 16.44
N PRO A 946 -25.20 -74.64 16.05
CA PRO A 946 -26.48 -75.27 16.33
C PRO A 946 -26.62 -75.52 17.85
N PRO A 947 -27.82 -75.34 18.45
CA PRO A 947 -28.00 -75.67 19.85
C PRO A 947 -27.91 -77.18 20.04
N ALA A 948 -27.19 -77.64 21.05
CA ALA A 948 -27.14 -79.07 21.37
C ALA A 948 -28.56 -79.59 21.70
N PRO A 949 -29.02 -80.73 21.13
CA PRO A 949 -28.24 -81.76 20.46
C PRO A 949 -28.22 -81.69 18.90
N TYR A 950 -28.60 -80.56 18.30
CA TYR A 950 -28.73 -80.44 16.86
C TYR A 950 -27.40 -80.24 16.13
N VAL A 951 -27.43 -80.50 14.82
CA VAL A 951 -26.38 -80.22 13.85
C VAL A 951 -26.96 -79.41 12.69
N VAL A 952 -26.09 -78.72 11.95
CA VAL A 952 -26.49 -78.03 10.73
C VAL A 952 -26.54 -79.01 9.56
N ARG A 953 -27.66 -79.00 8.83
CA ARG A 953 -27.86 -79.74 7.58
C ARG A 953 -28.44 -78.82 6.53
N TYR A 954 -28.20 -79.13 5.26
CA TYR A 954 -28.83 -78.40 4.15
C TYR A 954 -29.09 -79.31 2.96
N VAL A 955 -30.13 -78.97 2.19
CA VAL A 955 -30.48 -79.61 0.92
C VAL A 955 -30.55 -78.53 -0.15
N VAL A 956 -29.88 -78.78 -1.27
CA VAL A 956 -29.95 -77.95 -2.48
C VAL A 956 -30.94 -78.58 -3.44
N SER A 957 -31.99 -77.84 -3.79
CA SER A 957 -32.89 -78.15 -4.89
C SER A 957 -32.62 -77.20 -6.06
N PRO A 958 -33.14 -77.46 -7.27
CA PRO A 958 -32.97 -76.55 -8.39
C PRO A 958 -33.48 -75.13 -8.15
N THR A 959 -34.35 -74.89 -7.16
CA THR A 959 -35.00 -73.59 -6.92
C THR A 959 -34.82 -73.05 -5.51
N ALA A 960 -34.18 -73.79 -4.60
CA ALA A 960 -34.02 -73.35 -3.22
C ALA A 960 -32.90 -74.10 -2.50
N VAL A 961 -32.26 -73.42 -1.54
CA VAL A 961 -31.43 -74.03 -0.51
C VAL A 961 -32.19 -73.98 0.81
N THR A 962 -32.50 -75.16 1.34
CA THR A 962 -33.12 -75.30 2.66
C THR A 962 -32.08 -75.78 3.65
N ALA A 963 -31.80 -74.99 4.69
CA ALA A 963 -30.94 -75.38 5.79
C ALA A 963 -31.74 -75.67 7.06
N ALA A 964 -31.18 -76.41 8.01
CA ALA A 964 -31.88 -76.76 9.23
C ALA A 964 -30.94 -77.01 10.40
N PHE A 965 -31.44 -76.71 11.61
CA PHE A 965 -30.93 -77.29 12.84
C PHE A 965 -31.73 -78.57 13.10
N THR A 966 -31.10 -79.74 12.92
CA THR A 966 -31.78 -81.03 13.08
C THR A 966 -30.91 -82.08 13.75
N CYS A 967 -31.45 -83.28 14.02
CA CYS A 967 -30.71 -84.36 14.63
C CYS A 967 -29.68 -84.99 13.66
N VAL A 968 -28.64 -85.64 14.20
CA VAL A 968 -27.47 -86.11 13.44
C VAL A 968 -27.82 -87.00 12.23
N ALA A 969 -28.87 -87.82 12.33
CA ALA A 969 -29.31 -88.79 11.32
C ALA A 969 -30.31 -88.24 10.30
N ASP A 970 -30.75 -86.99 10.44
CA ASP A 970 -31.73 -86.38 9.55
C ASP A 970 -31.01 -85.64 8.42
N PHE A 971 -31.05 -86.23 7.23
CA PHE A 971 -30.33 -85.77 6.04
C PHE A 971 -31.28 -85.39 4.89
N GLY A 972 -32.56 -85.77 4.97
CA GLY A 972 -33.57 -85.58 3.93
C GLY A 972 -34.65 -84.59 4.34
N LEU A 973 -35.33 -84.01 3.35
CA LEU A 973 -36.55 -83.23 3.61
C LEU A 973 -37.75 -84.19 3.78
N PRO A 974 -38.71 -83.89 4.69
CA PRO A 974 -38.72 -82.75 5.61
C PRO A 974 -37.86 -82.98 6.85
N PHE A 975 -37.05 -81.99 7.22
CA PHE A 975 -36.26 -82.04 8.46
C PHE A 975 -37.17 -82.12 9.70
N GLY A 976 -36.67 -82.76 10.76
CA GLY A 976 -37.35 -83.14 11.98
C GLY A 976 -38.03 -84.51 11.92
N GLN A 977 -38.03 -85.19 10.77
CA GLN A 977 -38.69 -86.49 10.57
C GLN A 977 -37.74 -87.53 9.97
N LEU A 978 -37.33 -88.50 10.79
CA LEU A 978 -36.49 -89.61 10.32
C LEU A 978 -37.30 -90.63 9.52
N ASP A 979 -37.07 -90.70 8.21
CA ASP A 979 -37.71 -91.63 7.28
C ASP A 979 -36.74 -92.26 6.25
N ILE A 980 -37.28 -92.85 5.18
CA ILE A 980 -36.44 -93.51 4.16
C ILE A 980 -35.63 -92.52 3.31
N ALA A 981 -36.08 -91.28 3.18
CA ALA A 981 -35.39 -90.22 2.47
C ALA A 981 -34.03 -89.93 3.13
N ASP A 982 -33.96 -89.90 4.46
CA ASP A 982 -32.69 -89.73 5.19
C ASP A 982 -31.69 -90.81 4.89
N VAL A 983 -32.16 -92.07 4.86
CA VAL A 983 -31.32 -93.22 4.54
C VAL A 983 -30.80 -93.12 3.11
N VAL A 984 -31.65 -92.72 2.17
CA VAL A 984 -31.26 -92.56 0.77
C VAL A 984 -30.25 -91.41 0.62
N THR A 985 -30.51 -90.26 1.24
CA THR A 985 -29.60 -89.11 1.19
C THR A 985 -28.26 -89.44 1.85
N PHE A 986 -28.27 -90.04 3.05
CA PHE A 986 -27.05 -90.51 3.71
C PHE A 986 -26.23 -91.44 2.81
N LEU A 987 -26.86 -92.45 2.18
CA LEU A 987 -26.14 -93.39 1.30
C LEU A 987 -25.61 -92.73 0.02
N GLN A 988 -26.32 -91.73 -0.53
CA GLN A 988 -25.85 -90.97 -1.68
C GLN A 988 -24.63 -90.12 -1.32
N LEU A 989 -24.70 -89.39 -0.20
CA LEU A 989 -23.60 -88.58 0.33
C LEU A 989 -22.39 -89.44 0.72
N PHE A 990 -22.63 -90.58 1.37
CA PHE A 990 -21.60 -91.57 1.71
C PHE A 990 -20.94 -92.15 0.46
N GLY A 991 -21.72 -92.46 -0.58
CA GLY A 991 -21.20 -92.91 -1.87
C GLY A 991 -20.39 -91.84 -2.61
N ALA A 992 -20.67 -90.56 -2.37
CA ALA A 992 -19.95 -89.42 -2.92
C ALA A 992 -18.70 -89.02 -2.12
N GLY A 993 -18.50 -89.58 -0.91
CA GLY A 993 -17.41 -89.19 -0.02
C GLY A 993 -17.59 -87.78 0.56
N ASP A 994 -18.85 -87.37 0.78
CA ASP A 994 -19.19 -86.07 1.34
C ASP A 994 -18.87 -86.02 2.84
N ALA A 995 -18.05 -85.06 3.27
CA ALA A 995 -17.60 -84.94 4.66
C ALA A 995 -18.75 -84.81 5.68
N THR A 996 -19.96 -84.42 5.27
CA THR A 996 -21.11 -84.27 6.16
C THR A 996 -21.65 -85.60 6.72
N VAL A 997 -21.30 -86.75 6.11
CA VAL A 997 -21.70 -88.09 6.58
C VAL A 997 -20.63 -88.82 7.40
N ASP A 998 -19.46 -88.21 7.59
CA ASP A 998 -18.40 -88.70 8.48
C ASP A 998 -18.71 -88.30 9.93
N ILE A 999 -19.53 -89.12 10.58
CA ILE A 999 -20.15 -88.83 11.88
C ILE A 999 -19.58 -89.72 13.00
N ALA A 1000 -18.59 -90.56 12.70
CA ALA A 1000 -17.95 -91.46 13.66
C ALA A 1000 -16.43 -91.36 13.60
N ALA A 1001 -15.76 -91.48 14.75
CA ALA A 1001 -14.31 -91.55 14.78
C ALA A 1001 -13.79 -92.88 14.18
N PRO A 1002 -12.67 -92.88 13.43
CA PRO A 1002 -11.79 -91.74 13.15
C PRO A 1002 -12.28 -90.86 11.99
N PHE A 1003 -12.54 -89.58 12.27
CA PHE A 1003 -12.91 -88.59 11.26
C PHE A 1003 -11.86 -88.48 10.15
N GLY A 1004 -12.31 -88.22 8.93
CA GLY A 1004 -11.59 -88.25 7.66
C GLY A 1004 -11.63 -89.62 6.96
N GLN A 1005 -12.39 -90.59 7.48
CA GLN A 1005 -12.51 -91.94 6.92
C GLN A 1005 -13.97 -92.37 6.81
N PHE A 1006 -14.50 -92.46 5.59
CA PHE A 1006 -15.86 -92.96 5.34
C PHE A 1006 -15.91 -94.49 5.45
N ASP A 1007 -16.32 -95.00 6.60
CA ASP A 1007 -16.32 -96.44 6.86
C ASP A 1007 -17.62 -96.96 7.52
N ILE A 1008 -17.60 -98.22 7.96
CA ILE A 1008 -18.78 -98.86 8.55
C ILE A 1008 -19.19 -98.24 9.90
N ALA A 1009 -18.26 -97.57 10.60
CA ALA A 1009 -18.54 -96.89 11.85
C ALA A 1009 -19.49 -95.70 11.63
N ASP A 1010 -19.38 -94.97 10.53
CA ASP A 1010 -20.32 -93.90 10.16
C ASP A 1010 -21.71 -94.47 9.90
N VAL A 1011 -21.79 -95.55 9.12
CA VAL A 1011 -23.05 -96.23 8.82
C VAL A 1011 -23.71 -96.76 10.11
N VAL A 1012 -22.92 -97.34 11.02
CA VAL A 1012 -23.42 -97.83 12.31
C VAL A 1012 -23.89 -96.67 13.18
N THR A 1013 -23.15 -95.57 13.23
CA THR A 1013 -23.52 -94.37 13.99
C THR A 1013 -24.78 -93.75 13.43
N PHE A 1014 -24.90 -93.65 12.10
CA PHE A 1014 -26.12 -93.22 11.42
C PHE A 1014 -27.31 -94.09 11.81
N LEU A 1015 -27.19 -95.43 11.73
CA LEU A 1015 -28.28 -96.34 12.11
C LEU A 1015 -28.66 -96.26 13.60
N GLN A 1016 -27.68 -96.01 14.48
CA GLN A 1016 -27.93 -95.82 15.90
C GLN A 1016 -28.70 -94.52 16.18
N GLN A 1017 -28.26 -93.42 15.57
CA GLN A 1017 -28.93 -92.11 15.67
C GLN A 1017 -30.32 -92.17 15.01
N PHE A 1018 -30.45 -92.81 13.85
CA PHE A 1018 -31.71 -93.01 13.15
C PHE A 1018 -32.72 -93.81 13.99
N GLY A 1019 -32.27 -94.88 14.65
CA GLY A 1019 -33.10 -95.68 15.54
C GLY A 1019 -33.43 -95.00 16.88
N ALA A 1020 -32.64 -94.01 17.30
CA ALA A 1020 -32.87 -93.23 18.51
C ALA A 1020 -34.00 -92.20 18.35
N GLY A 1021 -34.27 -91.74 17.12
CA GLY A 1021 -35.21 -90.65 16.87
C GLY A 1021 -34.55 -89.27 16.93
N CYS A 1022 -35.22 -88.25 16.40
CA CYS A 1022 -34.87 -86.85 16.69
C CYS A 1022 -35.59 -86.43 17.98
N SER A 1023 -34.95 -86.62 19.14
CA SER A 1023 -35.48 -86.23 20.46
C SER A 1023 -34.44 -85.60 21.36
#